data_AF-A0A1G9HXL1-F1
#
_entry.id   AF-A0A1G9HXL1-F1
#
_cell.length_a   1.000
_cell.length_b   1.000
_cell.length_c   1.000
_cell.angle_alpha   90.00
_cell.angle_beta   90.00
_cell.angle_gamma   90.00
#
_symmetry.space_group_name_H-M   'P 1'
#
loop_
_entity.id
_entity.type
_entity.pdbx_description
1 polymer ?
#
loop_
_entity_poly.entity_id
_entity_poly.type
_entity_poly.pdbx_seq_one_letter_code
_entity_poly.pdbx_strand_id
1 'polypeptide(L)'
;MKRARTIAASTGPTVEGAKQGEALKLVAQEHTDLPKGAVVRLLPWILQVQDAPTQPVRVGRVQISPTPRTPSPYGSRMGDHTIAWTVHLDVIKAELYGKTLEEAVDWLENAHNAAALWMEDSASPQMQMLKWLSDYEQRIPLLEDSCHRTREFIRAARNGLDAGMRREIAAGLSSAIAHHLAYVNYLPYSTVRNLTSRGSIGSAEAHARGVVMYSERYIVKEQLEHQQAQALHPAAGGMPALFRQGAEYFARPPEPEAVKAALWRLFSFDAALRETGLAYAIDPDSIGKNRSDNQVLGEMAANLTGNLHRRASFSLDLQRMQATADEIAERLRKVTDQQHLFKAALTLRNCARDLPNVWGDEKKELARSLKTYRTQIGRYLGLAKVEATGEQHLAASAPRRVVQIMSSLLHEHQRLCATAYPCGVAFSGFLQPSPGQAAVTQLKQQIAALYPKLNLGTRQAGEILAAVEAALDAMALPATDQIKPWVVDDTHDPLVVVYEPGKPLVINGRPGAPAGVSGMGCHTTAWVIQSTAVQKLLLRTRTDDEALLTLDQAVGRDLASPVMALDRLLPLAQLAGGQLHALFQAAYDTLSVETPSEAATAYLTFRNLLPFATVDPGDRGGHGESLTATEEDTFDAKALKEQIGLSVAERGRVWAALCRQLTAVATELEETLLEEDEDSWNTDTTIMEAVNQSIARLRNQALLLRAGTEGDVGKEIMDARRQEHSALYRQAHS
;
A
#
# COMPACT_ATOMS: atom_id res chain seq x y z
N MET A 1 -37.97 13.75 -29.08
CA MET A 1 -37.46 14.65 -28.03
C MET A 1 -36.17 14.09 -27.43
N LYS A 2 -35.00 14.52 -27.92
CA LYS A 2 -33.68 14.19 -27.35
C LYS A 2 -33.19 15.40 -26.56
N ARG A 3 -33.07 15.29 -25.24
CA ARG A 3 -32.52 16.37 -24.40
C ARG A 3 -31.00 16.42 -24.59
N ALA A 4 -30.52 17.51 -25.19
CA ALA A 4 -29.11 17.85 -25.24
C ALA A 4 -28.62 18.20 -23.82
N ARG A 5 -27.60 17.50 -23.32
CA ARG A 5 -26.85 17.88 -22.13
C ARG A 5 -25.88 18.99 -22.52
N THR A 6 -26.21 20.22 -22.15
CA THR A 6 -25.28 21.35 -22.16
C THR A 6 -24.26 21.14 -21.05
N ILE A 7 -23.02 20.83 -21.40
CA ILE A 7 -21.90 20.85 -20.46
C ILE A 7 -21.56 22.33 -20.24
N ALA A 8 -22.01 22.88 -19.12
CA ALA A 8 -21.54 24.18 -18.66
C ALA A 8 -20.06 24.01 -18.28
N ALA A 9 -19.18 24.79 -18.90
CA ALA A 9 -17.82 24.96 -18.43
C ALA A 9 -17.91 25.60 -17.04
N SER A 10 -17.49 24.89 -15.99
CA SER A 10 -17.31 25.52 -14.67
C SER A 10 -16.18 26.52 -14.82
N THR A 11 -16.52 27.80 -14.87
CA THR A 11 -15.62 28.88 -14.51
C THR A 11 -15.18 28.59 -13.08
N GLY A 12 -13.91 28.18 -12.90
CA GLY A 12 -13.32 28.13 -11.56
C GLY A 12 -13.47 29.50 -10.90
N PRO A 13 -13.60 29.57 -9.57
CA PRO A 13 -13.72 30.85 -8.89
C PRO A 13 -12.49 31.70 -9.22
N THR A 14 -12.74 32.89 -9.77
CA THR A 14 -11.74 33.96 -9.87
C THR A 14 -11.28 34.31 -8.46
N VAL A 15 -9.97 34.23 -8.23
CA VAL A 15 -9.28 34.53 -6.96
C VAL A 15 -9.26 36.04 -6.71
N GLU A 16 -10.42 36.67 -6.69
CA GLU A 16 -10.60 38.07 -6.31
C GLU A 16 -11.64 38.10 -5.18
N GLY A 17 -11.17 38.08 -3.93
CA GLY A 17 -12.04 38.34 -2.78
C GLY A 17 -11.81 37.57 -1.49
N ALA A 18 -10.74 36.80 -1.32
CA ALA A 18 -10.37 36.32 0.02
C ALA A 18 -9.96 37.55 0.85
N LYS A 19 -10.82 37.98 1.78
CA LYS A 19 -10.51 39.03 2.76
C LYS A 19 -9.22 38.64 3.48
N GLN A 20 -8.11 39.25 3.11
CA GLN A 20 -6.88 39.21 3.91
C GLN A 20 -7.19 39.85 5.26
N GLY A 21 -7.27 39.05 6.33
CA GLY A 21 -7.37 39.63 7.67
C GLY A 21 -7.64 38.67 8.81
N GLU A 22 -8.44 37.63 8.61
CA GLU A 22 -8.73 36.69 9.71
C GLU A 22 -7.76 35.52 9.71
N ALA A 23 -7.10 35.34 10.85
CA ALA A 23 -6.27 34.19 11.12
C ALA A 23 -7.12 32.92 11.04
N LEU A 24 -6.96 32.14 9.97
CA LEU A 24 -7.58 30.81 9.86
C LEU A 24 -7.09 29.93 11.00
N LYS A 25 -7.96 29.69 11.98
CA LYS A 25 -7.78 28.69 13.05
C LYS A 25 -8.61 27.47 12.67
N LEU A 26 -7.98 26.30 12.62
CA LEU A 26 -8.68 25.06 12.35
C LEU A 26 -9.14 24.44 13.67
N VAL A 27 -10.37 23.95 13.69
CA VAL A 27 -10.94 23.32 14.89
C VAL A 27 -11.55 22.00 14.47
N ALA A 28 -11.29 20.95 15.25
CA ALA A 28 -11.92 19.65 15.05
C ALA A 28 -13.45 19.80 15.11
N GLN A 29 -14.14 19.56 13.99
CA GLN A 29 -15.58 19.71 13.84
C GLN A 29 -16.16 18.44 13.24
N GLU A 30 -17.42 18.14 13.60
CA GLU A 30 -18.19 17.11 12.91
C GLU A 30 -18.72 17.69 11.60
N HIS A 31 -18.50 16.97 10.50
CA HIS A 31 -19.05 17.35 9.20
C HIS A 31 -20.13 16.36 8.78
N THR A 32 -21.38 16.83 8.69
CA THR A 32 -22.52 16.02 8.27
C THR A 32 -22.48 15.68 6.77
N ASP A 33 -21.89 16.56 5.96
CA ASP A 33 -21.78 16.43 4.50
C ASP A 33 -20.32 16.37 4.06
N LEU A 34 -19.66 15.23 4.32
CA LEU A 34 -18.32 15.00 3.79
C LEU A 34 -18.34 14.81 2.25
N PRO A 35 -17.26 15.20 1.55
CA PRO A 35 -17.11 14.90 0.14
C PRO A 35 -17.30 13.40 -0.16
N LYS A 36 -17.89 13.09 -1.30
CA LYS A 36 -18.11 11.71 -1.74
C LYS A 36 -16.79 10.95 -1.78
N GLY A 37 -16.63 9.98 -0.88
CA GLY A 37 -15.42 9.16 -0.77
C GLY A 37 -14.50 9.51 0.40
N ALA A 38 -14.91 10.35 1.36
CA ALA A 38 -14.18 10.66 2.59
C ALA A 38 -14.36 9.62 3.73
N VAL A 39 -15.21 8.60 3.53
CA VAL A 39 -15.47 7.58 4.55
C VAL A 39 -14.24 6.71 4.72
N VAL A 40 -13.64 6.74 5.90
CA VAL A 40 -12.51 5.88 6.26
C VAL A 40 -12.99 4.44 6.29
N ARG A 41 -12.37 3.62 5.44
CA ARG A 41 -12.66 2.18 5.34
C ARG A 41 -11.45 1.32 5.73
N LEU A 42 -10.40 1.97 6.23
CA LEU A 42 -9.25 1.28 6.79
C LEU A 42 -9.70 0.54 8.05
N LEU A 43 -9.32 -0.73 8.18
CA LEU A 43 -9.69 -1.58 9.31
C LEU A 43 -8.42 -2.06 10.00
N PRO A 44 -7.87 -1.28 10.93
CA PRO A 44 -6.94 -1.80 11.92
C PRO A 44 -7.65 -2.83 12.79
N TRP A 45 -6.95 -3.89 13.16
CA TRP A 45 -7.40 -4.89 14.11
C TRP A 45 -6.32 -5.07 15.16
N ILE A 46 -6.70 -4.92 16.43
CA ILE A 46 -5.80 -5.03 17.58
C ILE A 46 -5.91 -6.46 18.11
N LEU A 47 -4.91 -7.27 17.79
CA LEU A 47 -4.74 -8.60 18.36
C LEU A 47 -4.09 -8.45 19.74
N GLN A 48 -4.73 -9.09 20.71
CA GLN A 48 -4.35 -9.05 22.11
C GLN A 48 -3.72 -10.38 22.48
N VAL A 49 -2.69 -10.35 23.32
CA VAL A 49 -2.08 -11.55 23.87
C VAL A 49 -2.32 -11.56 25.37
N GLN A 50 -2.70 -12.74 25.87
CA GLN A 50 -2.94 -13.00 27.28
C GLN A 50 -1.88 -13.96 27.81
N ASP A 51 -0.83 -13.43 28.45
CA ASP A 51 0.28 -14.26 28.94
C ASP A 51 0.12 -14.73 30.39
N ALA A 52 -0.87 -14.22 31.12
CA ALA A 52 -1.29 -14.77 32.42
C ALA A 52 -2.60 -14.12 32.89
N PRO A 53 -3.47 -14.83 33.63
CA PRO A 53 -4.72 -14.27 34.17
C PRO A 53 -4.52 -13.09 35.12
N THR A 54 -3.30 -12.88 35.64
CA THR A 54 -2.95 -11.78 36.53
C THR A 54 -2.21 -10.62 35.84
N GLN A 55 -1.86 -10.76 34.57
CA GLN A 55 -1.14 -9.71 33.83
C GLN A 55 -2.10 -8.85 33.00
N PRO A 56 -1.80 -7.55 32.83
CA PRO A 56 -2.57 -6.71 31.93
C PRO A 56 -2.43 -7.22 30.50
N VAL A 57 -3.56 -7.25 29.77
CA VAL A 57 -3.60 -7.62 28.37
C VAL A 57 -2.75 -6.67 27.54
N ARG A 58 -1.88 -7.24 26.70
CA ARG A 58 -0.98 -6.48 25.83
C ARG A 58 -1.36 -6.64 24.37
N VAL A 59 -1.07 -5.62 23.58
CA VAL A 59 -1.22 -5.63 22.12
C VAL A 59 -0.11 -6.50 21.55
N GLY A 60 -0.43 -7.71 21.09
CA GLY A 60 0.54 -8.57 20.42
C GLY A 60 0.74 -8.19 18.96
N ARG A 61 -0.31 -7.70 18.28
CA ARG A 61 -0.20 -7.32 16.87
C ARG A 61 -1.26 -6.31 16.47
N VAL A 62 -0.89 -5.43 15.53
CA VAL A 62 -1.83 -4.52 14.87
C VAL A 62 -1.91 -4.93 13.40
N GLN A 63 -3.01 -5.55 13.01
CA GLN A 63 -3.24 -5.94 11.63
C GLN A 63 -3.94 -4.81 10.90
N ILE A 64 -3.33 -4.30 9.83
CA ILE A 64 -3.91 -3.21 9.04
C ILE A 64 -3.98 -3.67 7.60
N SER A 65 -5.20 -3.77 7.07
CA SER A 65 -5.35 -4.17 5.67
C SER A 65 -4.79 -3.10 4.72
N PRO A 66 -4.07 -3.48 3.66
CA PRO A 66 -3.50 -2.54 2.68
C PRO A 66 -4.56 -1.93 1.75
N THR A 67 -5.77 -2.48 1.75
CA THR A 67 -6.95 -1.99 1.04
C THR A 67 -8.10 -1.82 2.04
N PRO A 68 -9.23 -1.20 1.66
CA PRO A 68 -9.15 0.10 1.03
C PRO A 68 -8.29 1.03 1.92
N ARG A 69 -7.48 1.86 1.26
CA ARG A 69 -6.65 2.84 1.94
C ARG A 69 -7.50 3.92 2.60
N THR A 70 -6.84 4.78 3.37
CA THR A 70 -7.44 6.04 3.79
C THR A 70 -8.00 6.77 2.56
N PRO A 71 -9.12 7.50 2.71
CA PRO A 71 -9.76 8.11 1.57
C PRO A 71 -8.91 9.23 0.99
N SER A 72 -8.87 9.38 -0.33
CA SER A 72 -8.00 10.38 -0.96
C SER A 72 -8.50 11.81 -0.72
N PRO A 73 -7.61 12.79 -0.47
CA PRO A 73 -7.99 14.21 -0.45
C PRO A 73 -8.51 14.70 -1.81
N TYR A 74 -8.33 13.91 -2.87
CA TYR A 74 -8.74 14.22 -4.24
C TYR A 74 -9.95 13.41 -4.73
N GLY A 75 -10.73 12.84 -3.80
CA GLY A 75 -11.93 12.05 -4.11
C GLY A 75 -11.60 10.62 -4.55
N SER A 76 -11.94 10.24 -5.78
CA SER A 76 -11.83 8.85 -6.25
C SER A 76 -10.44 8.44 -6.74
N ARG A 77 -9.49 9.37 -6.82
CA ARG A 77 -8.11 9.09 -7.26
C ARG A 77 -7.15 9.36 -6.13
N MET A 78 -6.30 8.39 -5.82
CA MET A 78 -5.22 8.60 -4.85
C MET A 78 -4.16 9.55 -5.43
N GLY A 79 -3.63 10.42 -4.57
CA GLY A 79 -2.46 11.23 -4.89
C GLY A 79 -1.16 10.42 -4.81
N ASP A 80 -0.04 11.10 -4.95
CA ASP A 80 1.26 10.53 -4.57
C ASP A 80 1.49 10.83 -3.08
N HIS A 81 1.86 9.81 -2.31
CA HIS A 81 2.34 10.04 -0.95
C HIS A 81 3.80 10.50 -1.01
N THR A 82 4.16 11.54 -0.26
CA THR A 82 5.56 11.98 -0.15
C THR A 82 6.38 11.01 0.69
N ILE A 83 5.77 10.36 1.67
CA ILE A 83 6.32 9.25 2.44
C ILE A 83 5.50 8.00 2.12
N ALA A 84 6.16 6.88 1.93
CA ALA A 84 5.53 5.59 1.69
C ALA A 84 4.43 5.33 2.74
N TRP A 85 3.21 5.02 2.27
CA TRP A 85 2.05 4.83 3.14
C TRP A 85 2.31 3.73 4.17
N THR A 86 3.00 2.69 3.74
CA THR A 86 3.36 1.55 4.59
C THR A 86 4.25 1.91 5.78
N VAL A 87 5.07 2.98 5.70
CA VAL A 87 5.89 3.43 6.83
C VAL A 87 5.01 4.00 7.95
N HIS A 88 3.95 4.75 7.61
CA HIS A 88 2.99 5.23 8.61
C HIS A 88 2.27 4.08 9.31
N LEU A 89 1.93 3.02 8.58
CA LEU A 89 1.32 1.81 9.15
C LEU A 89 2.29 1.11 10.10
N ASP A 90 3.55 0.98 9.69
CA ASP A 90 4.57 0.29 10.48
C ASP A 90 4.94 1.05 11.76
N VAL A 91 4.88 2.39 11.77
CA VAL A 91 5.03 3.18 13.00
C VAL A 91 3.94 2.85 14.01
N ILE A 92 2.67 2.72 13.58
CA ILE A 92 1.57 2.32 14.47
C ILE A 92 1.84 0.92 15.02
N LYS A 93 2.26 -0.03 14.18
CA LYS A 93 2.61 -1.39 14.62
C LYS A 93 3.75 -1.39 15.64
N ALA A 94 4.83 -0.69 15.33
CA ALA A 94 6.04 -0.63 16.14
C ALA A 94 5.80 -0.01 17.51
N GLU A 95 4.95 1.02 17.56
CA GLU A 95 4.69 1.76 18.79
C GLU A 95 3.61 1.10 19.64
N LEU A 96 2.62 0.42 19.06
CA LEU A 96 1.59 -0.26 19.84
C LEU A 96 1.98 -1.65 20.32
N TYR A 97 2.90 -2.33 19.63
CA TYR A 97 3.33 -3.68 19.99
C TYR A 97 3.87 -3.75 21.42
N GLY A 98 3.37 -4.73 22.19
CA GLY A 98 3.74 -5.00 23.58
C GLY A 98 3.13 -4.02 24.59
N LYS A 99 2.45 -2.95 24.18
CA LYS A 99 1.78 -2.02 25.10
C LYS A 99 0.53 -2.64 25.71
N THR A 100 0.21 -2.28 26.95
CA THR A 100 -1.13 -2.56 27.49
C THR A 100 -2.18 -1.76 26.71
N LEU A 101 -3.46 -2.13 26.82
CA LEU A 101 -4.53 -1.37 26.18
C LEU A 101 -4.60 0.09 26.64
N GLU A 102 -4.34 0.35 27.92
CA GLU A 102 -4.26 1.71 28.46
C GLU A 102 -3.08 2.48 27.85
N GLU A 103 -1.88 1.90 27.86
CA GLU A 103 -0.69 2.49 27.25
C GLU A 103 -0.86 2.76 25.75
N ALA A 104 -1.58 1.89 25.04
CA ALA A 104 -1.88 2.03 23.62
C ALA A 104 -2.84 3.20 23.34
N VAL A 105 -3.88 3.35 24.17
CA VAL A 105 -4.82 4.49 24.09
C VAL A 105 -4.09 5.80 24.40
N ASP A 106 -3.31 5.84 25.48
CA ASP A 106 -2.51 7.01 25.86
C ASP A 106 -1.50 7.40 24.77
N TRP A 107 -0.82 6.41 24.19
CA TRP A 107 0.11 6.66 23.09
C TRP A 107 -0.59 7.29 21.89
N LEU A 108 -1.73 6.73 21.45
CA LEU A 108 -2.45 7.24 20.28
C LEU A 108 -2.99 8.64 20.52
N GLU A 109 -3.48 8.91 21.73
CA GLU A 109 -3.91 10.26 22.11
C GLU A 109 -2.77 11.27 22.07
N ASN A 110 -1.63 10.93 22.66
CA ASN A 110 -0.45 11.80 22.64
C ASN A 110 0.06 12.02 21.21
N ALA A 111 0.16 10.97 20.42
CA ALA A 111 0.60 11.04 19.02
C ALA A 111 -0.36 11.89 18.18
N HIS A 112 -1.68 11.72 18.34
CA HIS A 112 -2.67 12.51 17.61
C HIS A 112 -2.67 13.98 18.06
N ASN A 113 -2.62 14.25 19.37
CA ASN A 113 -2.59 15.61 19.88
C ASN A 113 -1.33 16.36 19.41
N ALA A 114 -0.16 15.70 19.41
CA ALA A 114 1.06 16.28 18.85
C ALA A 114 0.92 16.57 17.34
N ALA A 115 0.33 15.64 16.58
CA ALA A 115 0.09 15.83 15.14
C ALA A 115 -0.95 16.92 14.84
N ALA A 116 -1.87 17.20 15.76
CA ALA A 116 -2.95 18.19 15.60
C ALA A 116 -2.66 19.56 16.23
N LEU A 117 -1.60 19.69 17.04
CA LEU A 117 -1.28 20.92 17.79
C LEU A 117 -1.20 22.16 16.90
N TRP A 118 -0.68 22.02 15.68
CA TRP A 118 -0.54 23.12 14.72
C TRP A 118 -1.89 23.72 14.27
N MET A 119 -3.00 22.98 14.39
CA MET A 119 -4.33 23.47 14.00
C MET A 119 -4.79 24.65 14.86
N GLU A 120 -4.31 24.72 16.11
CA GLU A 120 -4.65 25.77 17.07
C GLU A 120 -3.84 27.05 16.87
N ASP A 121 -2.70 26.96 16.18
CA ASP A 121 -1.80 28.08 15.88
C ASP A 121 -1.85 28.45 14.39
N SER A 122 -2.53 29.56 14.10
CA SER A 122 -2.64 30.11 12.75
C SER A 122 -1.31 30.54 12.11
N ALA A 123 -0.27 30.73 12.94
CA ALA A 123 1.08 31.09 12.53
C ALA A 123 2.01 29.86 12.38
N SER A 124 1.54 28.67 12.73
CA SER A 124 2.34 27.44 12.69
C SER A 124 2.89 27.17 11.28
N PRO A 125 4.06 26.53 11.17
CA PRO A 125 4.62 26.16 9.88
C PRO A 125 3.68 25.33 9.01
N GLN A 126 2.96 24.38 9.61
CA GLN A 126 2.01 23.50 8.95
C GLN A 126 0.78 24.27 8.45
N MET A 127 0.28 25.26 9.20
CA MET A 127 -0.81 26.13 8.72
C MET A 127 -0.38 26.94 7.49
N GLN A 128 0.86 27.43 7.47
CA GLN A 128 1.42 28.12 6.31
C GLN A 128 1.52 27.16 5.11
N MET A 129 2.00 25.94 5.33
CA MET A 129 2.06 24.88 4.32
C MET A 129 0.68 24.51 3.78
N LEU A 130 -0.34 24.44 4.64
CA LEU A 130 -1.72 24.19 4.21
C LEU A 130 -2.21 25.30 3.27
N LYS A 131 -2.01 26.58 3.64
CA LYS A 131 -2.41 27.74 2.83
C LYS A 131 -1.71 27.81 1.47
N TRP A 132 -0.59 27.12 1.32
CA TRP A 132 0.16 27.02 0.07
C TRP A 132 -0.33 25.94 -0.89
N LEU A 133 -1.21 25.05 -0.43
CA LEU A 133 -1.82 24.02 -1.26
C LEU A 133 -2.92 24.60 -2.15
N SER A 134 -2.97 24.12 -3.40
CA SER A 134 -4.02 24.51 -4.34
C SER A 134 -5.41 23.95 -3.99
N ASP A 135 -5.46 22.93 -3.14
CA ASP A 135 -6.66 22.22 -2.68
C ASP A 135 -7.00 22.49 -1.20
N TYR A 136 -6.42 23.52 -0.57
CA TYR A 136 -6.56 23.73 0.87
C TYR A 136 -8.02 23.84 1.33
N GLU A 137 -8.90 24.51 0.57
CA GLU A 137 -10.34 24.63 0.89
C GLU A 137 -11.06 23.28 0.91
N GLN A 138 -10.66 22.34 0.06
CA GLN A 138 -11.24 20.99 0.01
C GLN A 138 -10.69 20.10 1.13
N ARG A 139 -9.47 20.40 1.59
CA ARG A 139 -8.73 19.61 2.57
C ARG A 139 -9.10 19.95 4.01
N ILE A 140 -9.46 21.19 4.30
CA ILE A 140 -9.88 21.65 5.62
C ILE A 140 -10.98 20.77 6.25
N PRO A 141 -12.16 20.56 5.62
CA PRO A 141 -13.22 19.78 6.25
C PRO A 141 -12.82 18.30 6.46
N LEU A 142 -11.91 17.77 5.65
CA LEU A 142 -11.38 16.41 5.82
C LEU A 142 -10.45 16.32 7.04
N LEU A 143 -9.58 17.33 7.25
CA LEU A 143 -8.72 17.44 8.42
C LEU A 143 -9.51 17.63 9.70
N GLU A 144 -10.50 18.51 9.69
CA GLU A 144 -11.35 18.82 10.84
C GLU A 144 -12.18 17.59 11.26
N ASP A 145 -12.82 16.90 10.31
CA ASP A 145 -13.61 15.68 10.58
C ASP A 145 -12.73 14.53 11.09
N SER A 146 -11.61 14.24 10.41
CA SER A 146 -10.73 13.13 10.82
C SER A 146 -10.10 13.38 12.19
N CYS A 147 -9.77 14.64 12.54
CA CYS A 147 -9.33 15.01 13.88
C CYS A 147 -10.45 14.83 14.91
N HIS A 148 -11.68 15.26 14.60
CA HIS A 148 -12.84 15.10 15.48
C HIS A 148 -13.11 13.63 15.78
N ARG A 149 -13.24 12.80 14.74
CA ARG A 149 -13.54 11.36 14.88
C ARG A 149 -12.42 10.59 15.59
N THR A 150 -11.15 10.95 15.35
CA THR A 150 -10.04 10.34 16.09
C THR A 150 -10.21 10.56 17.60
N ARG A 151 -10.49 11.81 18.02
CA ARG A 151 -10.72 12.15 19.42
C ARG A 151 -11.97 11.48 20.00
N GLU A 152 -13.04 11.38 19.21
CA GLU A 152 -14.27 10.66 19.58
C GLU A 152 -13.97 9.18 19.89
N PHE A 153 -13.28 8.48 19.00
CA PHE A 153 -12.98 7.06 19.17
C PHE A 153 -11.93 6.79 20.26
N ILE A 154 -10.98 7.70 20.49
CA ILE A 154 -10.10 7.64 21.67
C ILE A 154 -10.93 7.73 22.95
N ARG A 155 -11.92 8.64 23.01
CA ARG A 155 -12.82 8.74 24.17
C ARG A 155 -13.65 7.47 24.34
N ALA A 156 -14.14 6.87 23.26
CA ALA A 156 -14.83 5.59 23.32
C ALA A 156 -13.94 4.48 23.89
N ALA A 157 -12.67 4.41 23.46
CA ALA A 157 -11.70 3.46 24.00
C ALA A 157 -11.42 3.70 25.50
N ARG A 158 -11.30 4.96 25.94
CA ARG A 158 -11.17 5.32 27.36
C ARG A 158 -12.39 4.91 28.19
N ASN A 159 -13.60 5.16 27.69
CA ASN A 159 -14.82 4.70 28.37
C ASN A 159 -14.84 3.16 28.49
N GLY A 160 -14.35 2.45 27.47
CA GLY A 160 -14.17 1.00 27.53
C GLY A 160 -13.15 0.56 28.59
N LEU A 161 -12.07 1.32 28.79
CA LEU A 161 -11.08 1.08 29.86
C LEU A 161 -11.72 1.23 31.24
N ASP A 162 -12.47 2.31 31.45
CA ASP A 162 -13.17 2.58 32.71
C ASP A 162 -14.20 1.49 33.04
N ALA A 163 -14.82 0.89 32.01
CA ALA A 163 -15.78 -0.19 32.15
C ALA A 163 -15.17 -1.60 32.15
N GLY A 164 -13.85 -1.75 31.91
CA GLY A 164 -13.18 -3.05 31.79
C GLY A 164 -13.60 -3.86 30.56
N MET A 165 -14.17 -3.22 29.53
CA MET A 165 -14.73 -3.88 28.35
C MET A 165 -13.69 -4.00 27.23
N ARG A 166 -12.84 -5.04 27.29
CA ARG A 166 -11.75 -5.31 26.33
C ARG A 166 -12.12 -5.13 24.86
N ARG A 167 -13.28 -5.64 24.46
CA ARG A 167 -13.78 -5.54 23.07
C ARG A 167 -14.05 -4.10 22.64
N GLU A 168 -14.65 -3.30 23.52
CA GLU A 168 -14.95 -1.89 23.23
C GLU A 168 -13.67 -1.06 23.17
N ILE A 169 -12.69 -1.36 24.02
CA ILE A 169 -11.37 -0.72 23.98
C ILE A 169 -10.70 -1.00 22.64
N ALA A 170 -10.65 -2.28 22.23
CA ALA A 170 -10.05 -2.68 20.96
C ALA A 170 -10.76 -2.04 19.76
N ALA A 171 -12.09 -2.05 19.75
CA ALA A 171 -12.89 -1.43 18.69
C ALA A 171 -12.67 0.08 18.61
N GLY A 172 -12.71 0.78 19.76
CA GLY A 172 -12.43 2.21 19.84
C GLY A 172 -11.02 2.55 19.37
N LEU A 173 -10.01 1.77 19.78
CA LEU A 173 -8.62 1.96 19.37
C LEU A 173 -8.45 1.72 17.86
N SER A 174 -9.02 0.66 17.31
CA SER A 174 -9.02 0.37 15.87
C SER A 174 -9.63 1.50 15.04
N SER A 175 -10.80 2.01 15.44
CA SER A 175 -11.44 3.15 14.77
C SER A 175 -10.62 4.44 14.91
N ALA A 176 -10.03 4.69 16.08
CA ALA A 176 -9.17 5.83 16.30
C ALA A 176 -7.91 5.79 15.41
N ILE A 177 -7.26 4.64 15.29
CA ILE A 177 -6.10 4.46 14.39
C ILE A 177 -6.50 4.72 12.94
N ALA A 178 -7.65 4.21 12.50
CA ALA A 178 -8.13 4.40 11.14
C ALA A 178 -8.30 5.90 10.81
N HIS A 179 -8.94 6.66 11.71
CA HIS A 179 -9.16 8.08 11.54
C HIS A 179 -7.88 8.92 11.74
N HIS A 180 -6.98 8.51 12.62
CA HIS A 180 -5.66 9.13 12.78
C HIS A 180 -4.85 9.02 11.48
N LEU A 181 -4.84 7.83 10.87
CA LEU A 181 -4.18 7.60 9.59
C LEU A 181 -4.83 8.42 8.47
N ALA A 182 -6.16 8.57 8.47
CA ALA A 182 -6.84 9.47 7.53
C ALA A 182 -6.41 10.93 7.73
N TYR A 183 -6.33 11.38 8.98
CA TYR A 183 -5.83 12.71 9.33
C TYR A 183 -4.40 12.94 8.82
N VAL A 184 -3.49 11.98 9.05
CA VAL A 184 -2.11 12.03 8.55
C VAL A 184 -2.09 12.13 7.02
N ASN A 185 -2.89 11.33 6.32
CA ASN A 185 -3.04 11.39 4.87
C ASN A 185 -3.52 12.76 4.35
N TYR A 186 -4.25 13.51 5.18
CA TYR A 186 -4.71 14.85 4.85
C TYR A 186 -3.74 15.97 5.25
N LEU A 187 -2.68 15.68 6.01
CA LEU A 187 -1.70 16.70 6.38
C LEU A 187 -1.08 17.37 5.15
N PRO A 188 -0.68 18.65 5.26
CA PRO A 188 -0.12 19.39 4.13
C PRO A 188 1.08 18.65 3.52
N TYR A 189 1.04 18.42 2.21
CA TYR A 189 2.06 17.70 1.45
C TYR A 189 2.29 16.23 1.84
N SER A 190 1.52 15.63 2.76
CA SER A 190 1.57 14.17 2.97
C SER A 190 1.12 13.43 1.71
N THR A 191 0.03 13.91 1.11
CA THR A 191 -0.52 13.38 -0.14
C THR A 191 -0.74 14.53 -1.10
N VAL A 192 -0.07 14.45 -2.24
CA VAL A 192 -0.01 15.50 -3.26
C VAL A 192 -0.62 15.03 -4.57
N ARG A 193 -1.00 15.96 -5.46
CA ARG A 193 -1.61 15.58 -6.74
C ARG A 193 -0.60 14.84 -7.60
N ASN A 194 -1.05 13.79 -8.25
CA ASN A 194 -0.24 13.06 -9.22
C ASN A 194 -0.29 13.74 -10.60
N LEU A 195 0.87 13.87 -11.24
CA LEU A 195 1.03 14.40 -12.61
C LEU A 195 0.61 13.42 -13.72
N THR A 196 0.72 12.11 -13.48
CA THR A 196 0.40 11.08 -14.46
C THR A 196 -0.88 10.37 -14.07
N SER A 197 -1.62 9.84 -15.03
CA SER A 197 -2.78 8.99 -14.75
C SER A 197 -2.42 7.65 -14.08
N ARG A 198 -1.14 7.36 -13.83
CA ARG A 198 -0.64 6.04 -13.46
C ARG A 198 -0.27 5.83 -11.99
N GLY A 199 -0.36 6.82 -11.10
CA GLY A 199 0.24 6.67 -9.76
C GLY A 199 1.75 6.88 -9.83
N SER A 200 2.40 7.38 -8.77
CA SER A 200 3.72 6.86 -8.43
C SER A 200 3.67 5.33 -8.52
N ILE A 201 4.59 4.72 -9.26
CA ILE A 201 4.60 3.27 -9.48
C ILE A 201 5.00 2.62 -8.15
N GLY A 202 4.02 2.37 -7.28
CA GLY A 202 4.21 1.83 -5.93
C GLY A 202 4.82 0.42 -5.86
N SER A 203 5.21 -0.18 -6.99
CA SER A 203 5.93 -1.46 -7.01
C SER A 203 7.32 -1.35 -6.36
N ALA A 204 7.95 -0.16 -6.42
CA ALA A 204 9.22 0.07 -5.74
C ALA A 204 9.08 0.19 -4.22
N GLU A 205 7.94 0.70 -3.72
CA GLU A 205 7.66 0.86 -2.29
C GLU A 205 7.65 -0.49 -1.57
N ALA A 206 6.89 -1.45 -2.10
CA ALA A 206 6.77 -2.79 -1.50
C ALA A 206 8.13 -3.51 -1.47
N HIS A 207 8.92 -3.41 -2.54
CA HIS A 207 10.26 -3.99 -2.59
C HIS A 207 11.22 -3.31 -1.59
N ALA A 208 11.23 -1.98 -1.55
CA ALA A 208 12.05 -1.22 -0.60
C ALA A 208 11.70 -1.57 0.85
N ARG A 209 10.40 -1.59 1.18
CA ARG A 209 9.92 -2.01 2.50
C ARG A 209 10.33 -3.45 2.80
N GLY A 210 10.23 -4.37 1.84
CA GLY A 210 10.68 -5.75 2.02
C GLY A 210 12.15 -5.87 2.41
N VAL A 211 13.04 -5.09 1.77
CA VAL A 211 14.47 -5.04 2.12
C VAL A 211 14.69 -4.51 3.54
N VAL A 212 13.98 -3.42 3.91
CA VAL A 212 14.09 -2.82 5.25
C VAL A 212 13.56 -3.77 6.33
N MET A 213 12.36 -4.32 6.15
CA MET A 213 11.73 -5.28 7.07
C MET A 213 12.58 -6.53 7.27
N TYR A 214 13.17 -7.06 6.20
CA TYR A 214 14.05 -8.22 6.27
C TYR A 214 15.31 -7.93 7.10
N SER A 215 15.94 -6.77 6.88
CA SER A 215 17.10 -6.35 7.68
C SER A 215 16.73 -6.12 9.15
N GLU A 216 15.62 -5.42 9.41
CA GLU A 216 15.15 -5.14 10.78
C GLU A 216 14.88 -6.43 11.53
N ARG A 217 14.11 -7.36 10.93
CA ARG A 217 13.79 -8.66 11.52
C ARG A 217 15.03 -9.47 11.83
N TYR A 218 15.99 -9.50 10.90
CA TYR A 218 17.24 -10.24 11.11
C TYR A 218 17.99 -9.74 12.34
N ILE A 219 18.23 -8.43 12.42
CA ILE A 219 19.01 -7.81 13.50
C ILE A 219 18.28 -7.97 14.84
N VAL A 220 16.96 -7.71 14.87
CA VAL A 220 16.15 -7.84 16.08
C VAL A 220 16.17 -9.29 16.59
N LYS A 221 15.99 -10.28 15.69
CA LYS A 221 16.04 -11.70 16.07
C LYS A 221 17.39 -12.07 16.67
N GLU A 222 18.50 -11.70 16.03
CA GLU A 222 19.86 -11.96 16.53
C GLU A 222 20.09 -11.34 17.92
N GLN A 223 19.62 -10.10 18.13
CA GLN A 223 19.75 -9.43 19.43
C GLN A 223 18.90 -10.08 20.52
N LEU A 224 17.67 -10.49 20.21
CA LEU A 224 16.80 -11.20 21.16
C LEU A 224 17.37 -12.56 21.54
N GLU A 225 17.87 -13.33 20.58
CA GLU A 225 18.54 -14.62 20.83
C GLU A 225 19.79 -14.42 21.70
N HIS A 226 20.57 -13.37 21.44
CA HIS A 226 21.73 -13.04 22.27
C HIS A 226 21.33 -12.67 23.71
N GLN A 227 20.29 -11.86 23.89
CA GLN A 227 19.75 -11.50 25.21
C GLN A 227 19.23 -12.72 25.97
N GLN A 228 18.51 -13.63 25.30
CA GLN A 228 18.04 -14.88 25.89
C GLN A 228 19.21 -15.79 26.30
N ALA A 229 20.22 -15.94 25.44
CA ALA A 229 21.41 -16.74 25.75
C ALA A 229 22.18 -16.18 26.96
N GLN A 230 22.30 -14.84 27.06
CA GLN A 230 22.89 -14.18 28.22
C GLN A 230 22.07 -14.41 29.51
N ALA A 231 20.74 -14.37 29.42
CA ALA A 231 19.85 -14.60 30.56
C ALA A 231 19.92 -16.05 31.08
N LEU A 232 20.06 -17.03 30.17
CA LEU A 232 20.11 -18.46 30.52
C LEU A 232 21.48 -18.91 31.07
N HIS A 233 22.57 -18.21 30.74
CA HIS A 233 23.92 -18.61 31.17
C HIS A 233 24.80 -17.45 31.69
N PRO A 234 24.61 -16.99 32.95
CA PRO A 234 25.52 -16.02 33.56
C PRO A 234 26.88 -16.61 33.99
N ALA A 235 27.03 -17.94 34.10
CA ALA A 235 28.14 -18.53 34.87
C ALA A 235 28.79 -19.83 34.33
N ALA A 236 28.39 -20.40 33.19
CA ALA A 236 29.02 -21.62 32.67
C ALA A 236 29.30 -21.48 31.16
N GLY A 237 30.59 -21.42 30.81
CA GLY A 237 31.08 -21.12 29.46
C GLY A 237 30.86 -22.23 28.43
N GLY A 238 29.62 -22.39 27.96
CA GLY A 238 29.32 -23.22 26.79
C GLY A 238 27.87 -23.04 26.31
N MET A 239 27.70 -22.48 25.10
CA MET A 239 26.41 -22.39 24.40
C MET A 239 25.94 -23.78 23.93
N PRO A 240 24.71 -24.22 24.24
CA PRO A 240 24.13 -25.46 23.70
C PRO A 240 23.91 -25.37 22.18
N ALA A 241 24.21 -26.46 21.47
CA ALA A 241 24.09 -26.55 20.00
C ALA A 241 22.64 -26.60 19.47
N LEU A 242 21.64 -26.64 20.35
CA LEU A 242 20.21 -26.83 20.02
C LEU A 242 19.52 -25.59 19.41
N PHE A 243 20.12 -24.40 19.49
CA PHE A 243 19.51 -23.17 18.94
C PHE A 243 19.76 -22.93 17.43
N ARG A 244 20.40 -23.86 16.70
CA ARG A 244 20.75 -23.66 15.28
C ARG A 244 19.67 -24.04 14.27
N GLN A 245 18.66 -24.84 14.64
CA GLN A 245 17.79 -25.48 13.64
C GLN A 245 16.65 -24.60 13.09
N GLY A 246 16.41 -23.40 13.63
CA GLY A 246 15.41 -22.45 13.10
C GLY A 246 15.95 -21.33 12.20
N ALA A 247 17.26 -21.34 11.87
CA ALA A 247 17.95 -20.22 11.23
C ALA A 247 18.05 -20.31 9.69
N GLU A 248 17.57 -21.40 9.07
CA GLU A 248 17.83 -21.67 7.65
C GLU A 248 17.14 -20.70 6.66
N TYR A 249 16.17 -19.89 7.10
CA TYR A 249 15.51 -18.91 6.24
C TYR A 249 16.25 -17.57 6.08
N PHE A 250 17.29 -17.27 6.87
CA PHE A 250 18.01 -15.99 6.80
C PHE A 250 19.52 -16.17 6.65
N ALA A 251 19.97 -16.51 5.44
CA ALA A 251 21.39 -16.80 5.20
C ALA A 251 22.33 -15.60 5.50
N ARG A 252 21.88 -14.35 5.34
CA ARG A 252 22.62 -13.12 5.68
C ARG A 252 21.70 -11.89 5.57
N PRO A 253 21.85 -10.83 6.40
CA PRO A 253 21.13 -9.58 6.17
C PRO A 253 21.59 -8.93 4.86
N PRO A 254 20.78 -8.04 4.25
CA PRO A 254 21.18 -7.27 3.08
C PRO A 254 22.38 -6.38 3.44
N GLU A 255 23.19 -6.02 2.46
CA GLU A 255 24.32 -5.11 2.70
C GLU A 255 23.83 -3.73 3.21
N PRO A 256 24.55 -3.05 4.12
CA PRO A 256 24.12 -1.78 4.73
C PRO A 256 23.67 -0.72 3.70
N GLU A 257 24.39 -0.60 2.59
CA GLU A 257 24.06 0.35 1.51
C GLU A 257 22.74 0.01 0.80
N ALA A 258 22.40 -1.28 0.68
CA ALA A 258 21.12 -1.69 0.11
C ALA A 258 19.95 -1.31 1.03
N VAL A 259 20.14 -1.45 2.34
CA VAL A 259 19.16 -1.02 3.36
C VAL A 259 19.02 0.51 3.35
N LYS A 260 20.13 1.26 3.30
CA LYS A 260 20.13 2.72 3.20
C LYS A 260 19.38 3.21 1.96
N ALA A 261 19.67 2.60 0.80
CA ALA A 261 18.98 2.93 -0.45
C ALA A 261 17.49 2.57 -0.39
N ALA A 262 17.12 1.46 0.26
CA ALA A 262 15.74 1.07 0.45
C ALA A 262 14.99 2.05 1.37
N LEU A 263 15.59 2.49 2.48
CA LEU A 263 15.01 3.51 3.36
C LEU A 263 14.72 4.81 2.58
N TRP A 264 15.67 5.31 1.79
CA TRP A 264 15.43 6.50 0.94
C TRP A 264 14.39 6.30 -0.17
N ARG A 265 14.18 5.06 -0.63
CA ARG A 265 13.11 4.74 -1.60
C ARG A 265 11.72 4.75 -0.98
N LEU A 266 11.61 4.78 0.35
CA LEU A 266 10.35 5.01 1.06
C LEU A 266 9.99 6.51 1.11
N PHE A 267 10.79 7.39 0.51
CA PHE A 267 10.48 8.80 0.29
C PHE A 267 10.35 9.11 -1.21
N SER A 268 9.24 9.74 -1.60
CA SER A 268 9.00 10.16 -2.97
C SER A 268 9.59 11.55 -3.23
N PHE A 269 10.88 11.58 -3.60
CA PHE A 269 11.55 12.82 -3.98
C PHE A 269 10.88 13.52 -5.16
N ASP A 270 10.38 12.78 -6.16
CA ASP A 270 9.65 13.36 -7.28
C ASP A 270 8.40 14.13 -6.83
N ALA A 271 7.59 13.54 -5.94
CA ALA A 271 6.41 14.19 -5.39
C ALA A 271 6.77 15.43 -4.56
N ALA A 272 7.77 15.32 -3.67
CA ALA A 272 8.21 16.42 -2.83
C ALA A 272 8.81 17.59 -3.66
N LEU A 273 9.73 17.30 -4.57
CA LEU A 273 10.41 18.30 -5.40
C LEU A 273 9.44 19.09 -6.29
N ARG A 274 8.48 18.38 -6.88
CA ARG A 274 7.42 18.98 -7.70
C ARG A 274 6.60 20.00 -6.92
N GLU A 275 6.13 19.62 -5.73
CA GLU A 275 5.12 20.38 -5.00
C GLU A 275 5.71 21.50 -4.14
N THR A 276 6.97 21.34 -3.75
CA THR A 276 7.74 22.39 -3.09
C THR A 276 8.10 23.51 -4.05
N GLY A 277 8.26 23.20 -5.35
CA GLY A 277 8.77 24.14 -6.34
C GLY A 277 10.27 24.39 -6.20
N LEU A 278 11.04 23.43 -5.65
CA LEU A 278 12.48 23.57 -5.43
C LEU A 278 13.24 23.95 -6.72
N ALA A 279 12.85 23.37 -7.87
CA ALA A 279 13.46 23.70 -9.16
C ALA A 279 13.38 25.21 -9.47
N TYR A 280 12.22 25.82 -9.21
CA TYR A 280 11.99 27.26 -9.39
C TYR A 280 12.77 28.11 -8.39
N ALA A 281 12.94 27.61 -7.16
CA ALA A 281 13.73 28.30 -6.15
C ALA A 281 15.23 28.28 -6.47
N ILE A 282 15.72 27.24 -7.15
CA ILE A 282 17.12 27.09 -7.54
C ILE A 282 17.44 27.82 -8.85
N ASP A 283 16.52 27.78 -9.83
CA ASP A 283 16.68 28.44 -11.14
C ASP A 283 15.49 29.37 -11.43
N PRO A 284 15.42 30.56 -10.81
CA PRO A 284 14.34 31.52 -11.06
C PRO A 284 14.25 31.96 -12.52
N ASP A 285 15.36 31.94 -13.26
CA ASP A 285 15.42 32.35 -14.67
C ASP A 285 14.64 31.38 -15.57
N SER A 286 14.48 30.13 -15.15
CA SER A 286 13.64 29.15 -15.86
C SER A 286 12.18 29.61 -15.99
N ILE A 287 11.65 30.33 -14.99
CA ILE A 287 10.29 30.88 -14.99
C ILE A 287 10.15 31.96 -16.05
N GLY A 288 11.17 32.81 -16.19
CA GLY A 288 11.24 33.82 -17.23
C GLY A 288 11.18 33.18 -18.63
N LYS A 289 11.87 32.05 -18.82
CA LYS A 289 11.84 31.27 -20.06
C LYS A 289 10.49 30.62 -20.31
N ASN A 290 9.85 30.00 -19.31
CA ASN A 290 8.52 29.40 -19.45
C ASN A 290 7.46 30.45 -19.84
N ARG A 291 7.53 31.63 -19.25
CA ARG A 291 6.69 32.76 -19.64
C ARG A 291 6.94 33.18 -21.08
N SER A 292 8.20 33.32 -21.46
CA SER A 292 8.57 33.64 -22.83
C SER A 292 8.02 32.60 -23.80
N ASP A 293 8.11 31.31 -23.47
CA ASP A 293 7.57 30.22 -24.28
C ASP A 293 6.05 30.25 -24.37
N ASN A 294 5.36 30.50 -23.26
CA ASN A 294 3.90 30.66 -23.25
C ASN A 294 3.48 31.82 -24.16
N GLN A 295 4.19 32.95 -24.07
CA GLN A 295 3.96 34.11 -24.94
C GLN A 295 4.22 33.77 -26.41
N VAL A 296 5.34 33.14 -26.74
CA VAL A 296 5.69 32.73 -28.10
C VAL A 296 4.64 31.77 -28.69
N LEU A 297 4.23 30.74 -27.94
CA LEU A 297 3.19 29.81 -28.38
C LEU A 297 1.83 30.51 -28.50
N GLY A 298 1.53 31.48 -27.63
CA GLY A 298 0.34 32.32 -27.70
C GLY A 298 0.31 33.18 -28.96
N GLU A 299 1.41 33.84 -29.28
CA GLU A 299 1.58 34.62 -30.52
C GLU A 299 1.46 33.72 -31.75
N MET A 300 2.06 32.53 -31.74
CA MET A 300 1.90 31.54 -32.82
C MET A 300 0.44 31.10 -32.99
N ALA A 301 -0.25 30.80 -31.90
CA ALA A 301 -1.67 30.42 -31.93
C ALA A 301 -2.56 31.55 -32.47
N ALA A 302 -2.27 32.79 -32.09
CA ALA A 302 -2.97 33.98 -32.58
C ALA A 302 -2.71 34.21 -34.07
N ASN A 303 -1.45 34.12 -34.51
CA ASN A 303 -1.05 34.24 -35.91
C ASN A 303 -1.70 33.15 -36.77
N LEU A 304 -1.63 31.88 -36.33
CA LEU A 304 -2.30 30.76 -36.99
C LEU A 304 -3.81 31.01 -37.13
N THR A 305 -4.47 31.44 -36.05
CA THR A 305 -5.91 31.74 -36.08
C THR A 305 -6.24 32.90 -37.02
N GLY A 306 -5.48 34.00 -36.99
CA GLY A 306 -5.69 35.17 -37.84
C GLY A 306 -5.40 34.90 -39.32
N ASN A 307 -4.44 34.02 -39.60
CA ASN A 307 -4.07 33.58 -40.94
C ASN A 307 -5.12 32.63 -41.54
N LEU A 308 -5.64 31.69 -40.75
CA LEU A 308 -6.75 30.83 -41.15
C LEU A 308 -7.99 31.61 -41.61
N HIS A 309 -8.28 32.76 -40.99
CA HIS A 309 -9.38 33.63 -41.42
C HIS A 309 -9.11 34.32 -42.77
N ARG A 310 -7.83 34.51 -43.15
CA ARG A 310 -7.41 35.27 -44.33
C ARG A 310 -7.10 34.44 -45.57
N ARG A 311 -7.01 33.09 -45.47
CA ARG A 311 -6.71 32.17 -46.59
C ARG A 311 -5.47 32.55 -47.43
N ALA A 312 -4.42 33.10 -46.82
CA ALA A 312 -3.17 33.43 -47.50
C ALA A 312 -2.32 32.16 -47.82
N SER A 313 -1.19 32.32 -48.51
CA SER A 313 -0.20 31.24 -48.74
C SER A 313 0.70 31.09 -47.51
N PHE A 314 0.89 29.86 -47.00
CA PHE A 314 1.39 29.62 -45.62
C PHE A 314 2.61 28.70 -45.49
N SER A 315 3.22 28.22 -46.57
CA SER A 315 4.21 27.11 -46.47
C SER A 315 5.41 27.43 -45.57
N LEU A 316 5.97 28.64 -45.66
CA LEU A 316 7.15 29.03 -44.87
C LEU A 316 6.82 29.27 -43.38
N ASP A 317 5.66 29.88 -43.10
CA ASP A 317 5.24 30.20 -41.73
C ASP A 317 4.87 28.94 -40.95
N LEU A 318 4.26 27.94 -41.61
CA LEU A 318 3.93 26.65 -40.98
C LEU A 318 5.18 25.84 -40.62
N GLN A 319 6.21 25.84 -41.48
CA GLN A 319 7.48 25.19 -41.18
C GLN A 319 8.18 25.83 -39.97
N ARG A 320 8.19 27.17 -39.90
CA ARG A 320 8.78 27.90 -38.76
C ARG A 320 8.01 27.66 -37.46
N MET A 321 6.67 27.66 -37.52
CA MET A 321 5.83 27.32 -36.37
C MET A 321 6.08 25.88 -35.90
N GLN A 322 6.16 24.92 -36.82
CA GLN A 322 6.46 23.54 -36.49
C GLN A 322 7.83 23.40 -35.82
N ALA A 323 8.89 23.97 -36.41
CA ALA A 323 10.24 23.88 -35.87
C ALA A 323 10.35 24.49 -34.46
N THR A 324 9.72 25.65 -34.23
CA THR A 324 9.76 26.31 -32.92
C THR A 324 8.92 25.55 -31.88
N ALA A 325 7.76 25.02 -32.28
CA ALA A 325 6.94 24.19 -31.40
C ALA A 325 7.63 22.85 -31.07
N ASP A 326 8.39 22.27 -32.00
CA ASP A 326 9.23 21.09 -31.75
C ASP A 326 10.37 21.39 -30.79
N GLU A 327 11.06 22.53 -30.95
CA GLU A 327 12.12 22.96 -30.03
C GLU A 327 11.59 23.15 -28.60
N ILE A 328 10.46 23.86 -28.46
CA ILE A 328 9.81 24.07 -27.16
C ILE A 328 9.34 22.72 -26.59
N ALA A 329 8.71 21.86 -27.40
CA ALA A 329 8.25 20.56 -26.95
C ALA A 329 9.42 19.67 -26.48
N GLU A 330 10.51 19.59 -27.23
CA GLU A 330 11.66 18.76 -26.85
C GLU A 330 12.38 19.30 -25.61
N ARG A 331 12.43 20.63 -25.42
CA ARG A 331 12.91 21.24 -24.19
C ARG A 331 12.05 20.86 -22.98
N LEU A 332 10.73 20.93 -23.12
CA LEU A 332 9.75 20.66 -22.05
C LEU A 332 9.48 19.17 -21.83
N ARG A 333 9.84 18.30 -22.78
CA ARG A 333 9.60 16.84 -22.74
C ARG A 333 10.16 16.18 -21.47
N LYS A 334 11.23 16.75 -20.90
CA LYS A 334 11.92 16.23 -19.71
C LYS A 334 11.54 16.96 -18.42
N VAL A 335 10.65 17.95 -18.50
CA VAL A 335 10.26 18.83 -17.40
C VAL A 335 8.81 18.50 -17.05
N THR A 336 8.63 17.71 -15.99
CA THR A 336 7.38 17.00 -15.69
C THR A 336 6.24 17.92 -15.25
N ASP A 337 6.56 19.08 -14.72
CA ASP A 337 5.63 20.09 -14.20
C ASP A 337 5.07 21.03 -15.29
N GLN A 338 5.64 21.06 -16.49
CA GLN A 338 5.20 21.93 -17.60
C GLN A 338 4.27 21.23 -18.60
N GLN A 339 3.39 20.34 -18.12
CA GLN A 339 2.59 19.49 -19.00
C GLN A 339 1.65 20.26 -19.93
N HIS A 340 1.02 21.35 -19.48
CA HIS A 340 0.10 22.09 -20.33
C HIS A 340 0.85 22.89 -21.39
N LEU A 341 2.00 23.47 -21.05
CA LEU A 341 2.85 24.15 -22.01
C LEU A 341 3.42 23.16 -23.06
N PHE A 342 3.85 21.97 -22.62
CA PHE A 342 4.25 20.88 -23.51
C PHE A 342 3.09 20.41 -24.41
N LYS A 343 1.89 20.20 -23.86
CA LYS A 343 0.69 19.83 -24.65
C LYS A 343 0.28 20.93 -25.62
N ALA A 344 0.43 22.20 -25.25
CA ALA A 344 0.20 23.33 -26.14
C ALA A 344 1.18 23.29 -27.31
N ALA A 345 2.48 23.11 -27.05
CA ALA A 345 3.52 22.99 -28.07
C ALA A 345 3.25 21.80 -29.02
N LEU A 346 2.96 20.62 -28.48
CA LEU A 346 2.62 19.44 -29.29
C LEU A 346 1.37 19.65 -30.15
N THR A 347 0.33 20.29 -29.60
CA THR A 347 -0.91 20.54 -30.32
C THR A 347 -0.68 21.55 -31.46
N LEU A 348 0.09 22.62 -31.20
CA LEU A 348 0.48 23.60 -32.22
C LEU A 348 1.32 22.96 -33.32
N ARG A 349 2.29 22.13 -32.96
CA ARG A 349 3.10 21.36 -33.91
C ARG A 349 2.25 20.47 -34.80
N ASN A 350 1.40 19.64 -34.20
CA ASN A 350 0.53 18.72 -34.95
C ASN A 350 -0.41 19.51 -35.87
N CYS A 351 -0.95 20.63 -35.38
CA CYS A 351 -1.78 21.52 -36.20
C CYS A 351 -1.00 22.07 -37.41
N ALA A 352 0.22 22.57 -37.22
CA ALA A 352 1.05 23.10 -38.30
C ALA A 352 1.44 22.03 -39.33
N ARG A 353 1.71 20.80 -38.89
CA ARG A 353 2.04 19.65 -39.74
C ARG A 353 0.83 19.14 -40.54
N ASP A 354 -0.35 19.09 -39.92
CA ASP A 354 -1.52 18.47 -40.53
C ASP A 354 -2.26 19.47 -41.45
N LEU A 355 -2.14 20.78 -41.19
CA LEU A 355 -2.82 21.84 -41.95
C LEU A 355 -2.66 21.75 -43.49
N PRO A 356 -1.44 21.52 -44.03
CA PRO A 356 -1.23 21.41 -45.48
C PRO A 356 -2.04 20.28 -46.13
N ASN A 357 -2.26 19.18 -45.40
CA ASN A 357 -2.99 18.02 -45.90
C ASN A 357 -4.50 18.24 -45.84
N VAL A 358 -4.99 18.86 -44.76
CA VAL A 358 -6.42 19.14 -44.56
C VAL A 358 -6.91 20.31 -45.44
N TRP A 359 -5.99 21.12 -45.97
CA TRP A 359 -6.32 22.24 -46.85
C TRP A 359 -6.97 21.80 -48.17
N GLY A 360 -6.75 20.54 -48.59
CA GLY A 360 -7.37 19.93 -49.76
C GLY A 360 -8.73 19.26 -49.50
N ASP A 361 -9.14 19.13 -48.24
CA ASP A 361 -10.38 18.45 -47.86
C ASP A 361 -11.63 19.33 -48.04
N GLU A 362 -12.82 18.71 -47.98
CA GLU A 362 -14.08 19.44 -47.99
C GLU A 362 -14.11 20.53 -46.90
N LYS A 363 -14.62 21.71 -47.25
CA LYS A 363 -14.73 22.91 -46.37
C LYS A 363 -15.27 22.60 -44.96
N LYS A 364 -16.11 21.57 -44.83
CA LYS A 364 -16.72 21.14 -43.58
C LYS A 364 -15.76 20.37 -42.67
N GLU A 365 -14.94 19.48 -43.21
CA GLU A 365 -13.95 18.72 -42.43
C GLU A 365 -12.80 19.62 -42.00
N LEU A 366 -12.32 20.50 -42.89
CA LEU A 366 -11.36 21.55 -42.54
C LEU A 366 -11.88 22.42 -41.38
N ALA A 367 -13.12 22.93 -41.47
CA ALA A 367 -13.71 23.73 -40.40
C ALA A 367 -13.82 22.97 -39.07
N ARG A 368 -14.11 21.67 -39.10
CA ARG A 368 -14.18 20.82 -37.90
C ARG A 368 -12.81 20.64 -37.25
N SER A 369 -11.80 20.26 -38.03
CA SER A 369 -10.43 20.05 -37.54
C SER A 369 -9.85 21.34 -36.96
N LEU A 370 -10.04 22.48 -37.63
CA LEU A 370 -9.59 23.79 -37.14
C LEU A 370 -10.28 24.19 -35.84
N LYS A 371 -11.58 23.93 -35.70
CA LYS A 371 -12.31 24.19 -34.44
C LYS A 371 -11.76 23.35 -33.29
N THR A 372 -11.45 22.08 -33.53
CA THR A 372 -10.85 21.18 -32.55
C THR A 372 -9.48 21.70 -32.11
N TYR A 373 -8.59 22.02 -33.06
CA TYR A 373 -7.26 22.55 -32.76
C TYR A 373 -7.32 23.86 -31.99
N ARG A 374 -8.14 24.82 -32.42
CA ARG A 374 -8.32 26.10 -31.71
C ARG A 374 -8.77 25.90 -30.26
N THR A 375 -9.72 24.98 -30.05
CA THR A 375 -10.24 24.68 -28.70
C THR A 375 -9.16 24.05 -27.82
N GLN A 376 -8.40 23.09 -28.34
CA GLN A 376 -7.32 22.43 -27.59
C GLN A 376 -6.16 23.37 -27.28
N ILE A 377 -5.68 24.13 -28.27
CA ILE A 377 -4.59 25.11 -28.11
C ILE A 377 -4.99 26.18 -27.10
N GLY A 378 -6.18 26.78 -27.24
CA GLY A 378 -6.67 27.80 -26.31
C GLY A 378 -6.82 27.27 -24.89
N ARG A 379 -7.30 26.02 -24.72
CA ARG A 379 -7.38 25.36 -23.41
C ARG A 379 -5.99 25.19 -22.79
N TYR A 380 -5.03 24.62 -23.52
CA TYR A 380 -3.71 24.34 -22.96
C TYR A 380 -2.90 25.61 -22.69
N LEU A 381 -2.97 26.62 -23.56
CA LEU A 381 -2.33 27.91 -23.31
C LEU A 381 -2.95 28.65 -22.13
N GLY A 382 -4.29 28.60 -21.99
CA GLY A 382 -4.98 29.17 -20.84
C GLY A 382 -4.52 28.52 -19.53
N LEU A 383 -4.43 27.20 -19.49
CA LEU A 383 -3.91 26.45 -18.34
C LEU A 383 -2.44 26.77 -18.06
N ALA A 384 -1.59 26.75 -19.08
CA ALA A 384 -0.17 27.08 -18.96
C ALA A 384 0.06 28.54 -18.51
N LYS A 385 -0.84 29.47 -18.87
CA LYS A 385 -0.78 30.86 -18.39
C LYS A 385 -1.12 30.95 -16.91
N VAL A 386 -2.11 30.19 -16.45
CA VAL A 386 -2.44 30.09 -15.01
C VAL A 386 -1.26 29.50 -14.24
N GLU A 387 -0.62 28.45 -14.78
CA GLU A 387 0.61 27.85 -14.21
C GLU A 387 1.75 28.87 -14.12
N ALA A 388 2.08 29.55 -15.23
CA ALA A 388 3.15 30.55 -15.25
C ALA A 388 2.89 31.75 -14.31
N THR A 389 1.62 32.10 -14.08
CA THR A 389 1.25 33.14 -13.10
C THR A 389 1.42 32.61 -11.68
N GLY A 390 1.02 31.36 -11.42
CA GLY A 390 1.28 30.66 -10.16
C GLY A 390 2.77 30.55 -9.86
N GLU A 391 3.59 30.16 -10.83
CA GLU A 391 5.05 30.10 -10.74
C GLU A 391 5.69 31.43 -10.35
N GLN A 392 5.19 32.56 -10.87
CA GLN A 392 5.71 33.87 -10.47
C GLN A 392 5.42 34.19 -9.00
N HIS A 393 4.21 33.88 -8.53
CA HIS A 393 3.86 34.05 -7.11
C HIS A 393 4.67 33.11 -6.22
N LEU A 394 4.93 31.89 -6.70
CA LEU A 394 5.82 30.94 -6.04
C LEU A 394 7.23 31.51 -5.93
N ALA A 395 7.82 32.00 -7.03
CA ALA A 395 9.20 32.50 -7.09
C ALA A 395 9.54 33.54 -6.01
N ALA A 396 8.64 34.48 -5.75
CA ALA A 396 8.85 35.57 -4.80
C ALA A 396 8.95 35.11 -3.33
N SER A 397 8.40 33.95 -3.00
CA SER A 397 8.44 33.34 -1.65
C SER A 397 9.13 31.96 -1.64
N ALA A 398 9.63 31.52 -2.79
CA ALA A 398 10.03 30.14 -3.03
C ALA A 398 11.13 29.66 -2.08
N PRO A 399 12.22 30.41 -1.80
CA PRO A 399 13.29 29.90 -0.96
C PRO A 399 12.81 29.51 0.44
N ARG A 400 12.09 30.42 1.13
CA ARG A 400 11.56 30.15 2.48
C ARG A 400 10.56 29.00 2.48
N ARG A 401 9.60 29.02 1.54
CA ARG A 401 8.58 27.97 1.39
C ARG A 401 9.23 26.60 1.17
N VAL A 402 10.19 26.53 0.26
CA VAL A 402 10.90 25.30 -0.10
C VAL A 402 11.68 24.77 1.10
N VAL A 403 12.45 25.61 1.79
CA VAL A 403 13.21 25.21 2.98
C VAL A 403 12.26 24.58 4.00
N GLN A 404 11.15 25.26 4.30
CA GLN A 404 10.18 24.83 5.31
C GLN A 404 9.45 23.53 4.94
N ILE A 405 8.96 23.39 3.69
CA ILE A 405 8.28 22.16 3.26
C ILE A 405 9.29 21.01 3.21
N MET A 406 10.45 21.20 2.56
CA MET A 406 11.44 20.12 2.38
C MET A 406 12.02 19.66 3.70
N SER A 407 12.39 20.57 4.61
CA SER A 407 12.90 20.18 5.93
C SER A 407 11.84 19.42 6.72
N SER A 408 10.57 19.86 6.70
CA SER A 408 9.49 19.17 7.41
C SER A 408 9.23 17.76 6.85
N LEU A 409 9.18 17.60 5.52
CA LEU A 409 8.95 16.30 4.89
C LEU A 409 10.11 15.33 5.09
N LEU A 410 11.36 15.81 4.97
CA LEU A 410 12.55 14.98 5.17
C LEU A 410 12.72 14.58 6.65
N HIS A 411 12.45 15.51 7.58
CA HIS A 411 12.45 15.22 9.02
C HIS A 411 11.40 14.17 9.35
N GLU A 412 10.17 14.35 8.89
CA GLU A 412 9.09 13.39 9.14
C GLU A 412 9.43 12.01 8.56
N HIS A 413 10.00 11.94 7.36
CA HIS A 413 10.49 10.68 6.80
C HIS A 413 11.55 10.01 7.67
N GLN A 414 12.59 10.75 8.07
CA GLN A 414 13.65 10.23 8.93
C GLN A 414 13.12 9.79 10.29
N ARG A 415 12.21 10.56 10.87
CA ARG A 415 11.55 10.28 12.15
C ARG A 415 10.75 8.98 12.08
N LEU A 416 9.88 8.83 11.08
CA LEU A 416 9.04 7.65 10.93
C LEU A 416 9.88 6.39 10.64
N CYS A 417 10.91 6.48 9.80
CA CYS A 417 11.83 5.37 9.57
C CYS A 417 12.60 4.98 10.83
N ALA A 418 13.09 5.94 11.61
CA ALA A 418 13.80 5.67 12.87
C ALA A 418 12.87 5.11 13.95
N THR A 419 11.58 5.47 13.95
CA THR A 419 10.57 4.88 14.84
C THR A 419 10.22 3.43 14.45
N ALA A 420 9.96 3.17 13.17
CA ALA A 420 9.52 1.86 12.71
C ALA A 420 10.66 0.83 12.60
N TYR A 421 11.84 1.27 12.16
CA TYR A 421 12.99 0.41 11.83
C TYR A 421 14.32 0.93 12.46
N PRO A 422 14.37 1.12 13.79
CA PRO A 422 15.55 1.68 14.45
C PRO A 422 16.83 0.90 14.17
N CYS A 423 16.79 -0.43 14.17
CA CYS A 423 17.98 -1.26 13.97
C CYS A 423 18.54 -1.13 12.55
N GLY A 424 17.68 -1.13 11.53
CA GLY A 424 18.01 -0.96 10.12
C GLY A 424 18.50 0.45 9.81
N VAL A 425 17.94 1.47 10.47
CA VAL A 425 18.44 2.85 10.41
C VAL A 425 19.85 2.96 10.98
N ALA A 426 20.11 2.36 12.15
CA ALA A 426 21.43 2.34 12.78
C ALA A 426 22.45 1.54 11.94
N PHE A 427 22.09 0.32 11.55
CA PHE A 427 22.93 -0.60 10.76
C PHE A 427 23.38 0.00 9.42
N SER A 428 22.47 0.68 8.73
CA SER A 428 22.74 1.25 7.41
C SER A 428 23.43 2.62 7.45
N GLY A 429 23.61 3.22 8.64
CA GLY A 429 24.09 4.59 8.75
C GLY A 429 23.20 5.59 8.01
N PHE A 430 21.87 5.37 8.04
CA PHE A 430 20.89 6.16 7.29
C PHE A 430 20.90 7.66 7.68
N LEU A 431 21.13 7.95 8.96
CA LEU A 431 21.22 9.31 9.52
C LEU A 431 22.65 9.85 9.58
N GLN A 432 23.64 9.16 8.99
CA GLN A 432 25.05 9.55 9.08
C GLN A 432 25.52 10.31 7.83
N PRO A 433 26.42 11.30 7.99
CA PRO A 433 27.12 11.70 9.24
C PRO A 433 26.30 12.61 10.18
N SER A 434 25.29 13.30 9.66
CA SER A 434 24.21 13.93 10.43
C SER A 434 22.89 13.74 9.67
N PRO A 435 21.73 13.84 10.34
CA PRO A 435 20.44 13.73 9.67
C PRO A 435 20.29 14.73 8.52
N GLY A 436 20.65 15.99 8.74
CA GLY A 436 20.61 17.05 7.75
C GLY A 436 21.54 16.76 6.57
N GLN A 437 22.81 16.41 6.83
CA GLN A 437 23.79 16.17 5.78
C GLN A 437 23.43 14.94 4.93
N ALA A 438 22.93 13.86 5.56
CA ALA A 438 22.46 12.67 4.87
C ALA A 438 21.30 13.00 3.92
N ALA A 439 20.30 13.74 4.42
CA ALA A 439 19.13 14.14 3.66
C ALA A 439 19.48 15.07 2.50
N VAL A 440 20.32 16.09 2.72
CA VAL A 440 20.74 17.03 1.67
C VAL A 440 21.62 16.35 0.62
N THR A 441 22.46 15.38 1.01
CA THR A 441 23.22 14.58 0.06
C THR A 441 22.29 13.78 -0.85
N GLN A 442 21.30 13.09 -0.28
CA GLN A 442 20.32 12.37 -1.07
C GLN A 442 19.49 13.32 -1.96
N LEU A 443 19.06 14.45 -1.41
CA LEU A 443 18.31 15.47 -2.15
C LEU A 443 19.09 15.97 -3.38
N LYS A 444 20.40 16.27 -3.24
CA LYS A 444 21.27 16.65 -4.35
C LYS A 444 21.32 15.58 -5.44
N GLN A 445 21.49 14.31 -5.06
CA GLN A 445 21.50 13.19 -6.01
C GLN A 445 20.18 13.08 -6.78
N GLN A 446 19.05 13.22 -6.08
CA GLN A 446 17.72 13.12 -6.68
C GLN A 446 17.40 14.31 -7.59
N ILE A 447 17.81 15.52 -7.21
CA ILE A 447 17.71 16.69 -8.09
C ILE A 447 18.54 16.49 -9.36
N ALA A 448 19.78 16.00 -9.25
CA ALA A 448 20.62 15.75 -10.41
C ALA A 448 20.02 14.66 -11.34
N ALA A 449 19.36 13.65 -10.78
CA ALA A 449 18.70 12.59 -11.55
C ALA A 449 17.42 13.07 -12.25
N LEU A 450 16.56 13.82 -11.56
CA LEU A 450 15.26 14.26 -12.06
C LEU A 450 15.34 15.55 -12.89
N TYR A 451 16.28 16.44 -12.56
CA TYR A 451 16.49 17.74 -13.18
C TYR A 451 17.96 17.94 -13.60
N PRO A 452 18.49 17.13 -14.55
CA PRO A 452 19.92 17.13 -14.91
C PRO A 452 20.44 18.44 -15.51
N LYS A 453 19.53 19.38 -15.85
CA LYS A 453 19.89 20.72 -16.37
C LYS A 453 19.98 21.78 -15.28
N LEU A 454 19.55 21.48 -14.05
CA LEU A 454 19.54 22.43 -12.95
C LEU A 454 20.96 22.61 -12.41
N ASN A 455 21.46 23.84 -12.40
CA ASN A 455 22.80 24.12 -11.90
C ASN A 455 22.80 24.22 -10.37
N LEU A 456 23.18 23.14 -9.69
CA LEU A 456 23.33 23.09 -8.23
C LEU A 456 24.55 23.87 -7.71
N GLY A 457 25.44 24.34 -8.60
CA GLY A 457 26.60 25.15 -8.25
C GLY A 457 26.30 26.65 -8.07
N THR A 458 25.05 27.08 -8.25
CA THR A 458 24.69 28.48 -8.00
C THR A 458 24.72 28.78 -6.51
N ARG A 459 25.05 30.04 -6.16
CA ARG A 459 25.02 30.52 -4.78
C ARG A 459 23.64 30.28 -4.13
N GLN A 460 22.57 30.55 -4.87
CA GLN A 460 21.19 30.36 -4.40
C GLN A 460 20.87 28.90 -4.08
N ALA A 461 21.29 27.96 -4.93
CA ALA A 461 21.13 26.53 -4.64
C ALA A 461 21.87 26.14 -3.36
N GLY A 462 23.11 26.61 -3.20
CA GLY A 462 23.90 26.39 -1.99
C GLY A 462 23.23 26.93 -0.73
N GLU A 463 22.71 28.15 -0.77
CA GLU A 463 22.01 28.79 0.36
C GLU A 463 20.72 28.04 0.75
N ILE A 464 19.91 27.63 -0.24
CA ILE A 464 18.67 26.87 0.03
C ILE A 464 19.00 25.50 0.65
N LEU A 465 19.95 24.77 0.07
CA LEU A 465 20.31 23.43 0.55
C LEU A 465 20.94 23.48 1.94
N ALA A 466 21.80 24.48 2.21
CA ALA A 466 22.35 24.69 3.54
C ALA A 466 21.28 25.07 4.58
N ALA A 467 20.26 25.85 4.19
CA ALA A 467 19.14 26.17 5.06
C ALA A 467 18.25 24.95 5.37
N VAL A 468 18.05 24.05 4.40
CA VAL A 468 17.38 22.76 4.63
C VAL A 468 18.19 21.90 5.60
N GLU A 469 19.50 21.81 5.41
CA GLU A 469 20.42 21.07 6.29
C GLU A 469 20.33 21.55 7.74
N ALA A 470 20.48 22.86 7.94
CA ALA A 470 20.45 23.48 9.26
C ALA A 470 19.08 23.34 9.94
N ALA A 471 17.98 23.43 9.18
CA ALA A 471 16.64 23.22 9.71
C ALA A 471 16.45 21.77 10.16
N LEU A 472 16.97 20.79 9.42
CA LEU A 472 16.89 19.37 9.76
C LEU A 472 17.68 19.04 11.03
N ASP A 473 18.93 19.51 11.13
CA ASP A 473 19.79 19.24 12.28
C ASP A 473 19.28 19.91 13.58
N ALA A 474 18.41 20.91 13.48
CA ALA A 474 17.74 21.54 14.61
C ALA A 474 16.53 20.74 15.16
N MET A 475 16.04 19.74 14.41
CA MET A 475 14.87 18.96 14.79
C MET A 475 15.26 17.62 15.42
N ALA A 476 14.61 17.26 16.52
CA ALA A 476 14.90 16.02 17.25
C ALA A 476 14.41 14.78 16.48
N LEU A 477 15.18 13.69 16.54
CA LEU A 477 14.83 12.38 16.05
C LEU A 477 14.76 11.36 17.21
N PRO A 478 13.95 10.30 17.08
CA PRO A 478 13.92 9.24 18.07
C PRO A 478 15.26 8.48 18.09
N ALA A 479 15.55 7.84 19.21
CA ALA A 479 16.73 7.00 19.36
C ALA A 479 16.63 5.74 18.48
N THR A 480 17.74 5.34 17.87
CA THR A 480 17.82 4.22 16.91
C THR A 480 18.46 2.96 17.53
N ASP A 481 18.70 2.98 18.84
CA ASP A 481 19.26 1.87 19.61
C ASP A 481 18.17 0.98 20.24
N GLN A 482 16.89 1.36 20.07
CA GLN A 482 15.76 0.61 20.59
C GLN A 482 15.51 -0.65 19.74
N ILE A 483 15.36 -1.79 20.41
CA ILE A 483 14.88 -3.03 19.78
C ILE A 483 13.36 -2.98 19.73
N LYS A 484 12.79 -3.22 18.56
CA LYS A 484 11.34 -3.20 18.33
C LYS A 484 10.88 -4.60 17.86
N PRO A 485 10.41 -5.49 18.76
CA PRO A 485 10.15 -6.89 18.43
C PRO A 485 9.03 -7.13 17.41
N TRP A 486 8.15 -6.15 17.19
CA TRP A 486 7.00 -6.27 16.27
C TRP A 486 7.35 -6.82 14.88
N VAL A 487 8.56 -6.55 14.36
CA VAL A 487 8.97 -7.02 13.04
C VAL A 487 9.15 -8.52 12.95
N VAL A 488 9.47 -9.18 14.08
CA VAL A 488 9.64 -10.62 14.17
C VAL A 488 8.27 -11.28 14.02
N ASP A 489 7.26 -10.68 14.65
CA ASP A 489 5.89 -11.21 14.69
C ASP A 489 4.99 -10.68 13.57
N ASP A 490 5.47 -9.72 12.76
CA ASP A 490 4.76 -9.24 11.56
C ASP A 490 4.77 -10.33 10.47
N THR A 491 3.91 -11.34 10.62
CA THR A 491 3.49 -12.17 9.51
C THR A 491 2.81 -11.23 8.53
N HIS A 492 3.29 -11.13 7.29
CA HIS A 492 2.69 -10.25 6.28
C HIS A 492 1.34 -10.81 5.84
N ASP A 493 0.35 -10.78 6.72
CA ASP A 493 -1.03 -11.17 6.41
C ASP A 493 -1.89 -9.91 6.27
N PRO A 494 -2.19 -9.50 5.02
CA PRO A 494 -3.02 -8.33 4.78
C PRO A 494 -4.51 -8.58 5.02
N LEU A 495 -4.94 -9.81 5.34
CA LEU A 495 -6.34 -10.15 5.57
C LEU A 495 -6.84 -9.66 6.92
N VAL A 496 -7.74 -8.68 6.92
CA VAL A 496 -8.50 -8.30 8.12
C VAL A 496 -9.97 -8.64 7.90
N VAL A 497 -10.56 -9.36 8.85
CA VAL A 497 -12.01 -9.63 8.89
C VAL A 497 -12.60 -9.01 10.13
N VAL A 498 -13.68 -8.24 9.97
CA VAL A 498 -14.49 -7.73 11.08
C VAL A 498 -15.86 -8.38 11.03
N TYR A 499 -16.21 -9.05 12.12
CA TYR A 499 -17.54 -9.61 12.36
C TYR A 499 -18.31 -8.76 13.36
N GLU A 500 -19.54 -8.43 12.97
CA GLU A 500 -20.57 -7.89 13.86
C GLU A 500 -21.84 -8.72 13.68
N PRO A 501 -22.47 -9.21 14.77
CA PRO A 501 -23.64 -10.06 14.67
C PRO A 501 -24.76 -9.47 13.81
N GLY A 502 -25.31 -10.30 12.91
CA GLY A 502 -26.38 -9.91 11.99
C GLY A 502 -26.01 -8.90 10.91
N LYS A 503 -24.74 -8.49 10.80
CA LYS A 503 -24.24 -7.63 9.71
C LYS A 503 -23.37 -8.43 8.74
N PRO A 504 -23.26 -7.98 7.49
CA PRO A 504 -22.23 -8.45 6.58
C PRO A 504 -20.83 -8.38 7.19
N LEU A 505 -20.05 -9.46 7.07
CA LEU A 505 -18.61 -9.40 7.31
C LEU A 505 -17.98 -8.27 6.51
N VAL A 506 -17.07 -7.55 7.14
CA VAL A 506 -16.19 -6.62 6.45
C VAL A 506 -14.85 -7.32 6.26
N ILE A 507 -14.63 -7.84 5.05
CA ILE A 507 -13.43 -8.58 4.68
C ILE A 507 -12.53 -7.66 3.85
N ASN A 508 -11.25 -7.64 4.17
CA ASN A 508 -10.34 -6.72 3.57
C ASN A 508 -8.94 -7.28 3.37
N GLY A 509 -8.41 -7.18 2.15
CA GLY A 509 -7.18 -7.86 1.78
C GLY A 509 -7.41 -9.33 1.46
N ARG A 510 -6.33 -10.11 1.51
CA ARG A 510 -6.27 -11.55 1.17
C ARG A 510 -5.21 -12.20 2.06
N PRO A 511 -5.36 -13.47 2.42
CA PRO A 511 -4.31 -14.18 3.12
C PRO A 511 -3.05 -14.29 2.25
N GLY A 512 -1.88 -14.43 2.89
CA GLY A 512 -0.63 -14.69 2.19
C GLY A 512 -0.71 -15.98 1.34
N ALA A 513 0.04 -16.05 0.25
CA ALA A 513 0.10 -17.27 -0.55
C ALA A 513 0.71 -18.42 0.26
N PRO A 514 0.34 -19.69 -0.02
CA PRO A 514 1.02 -20.83 0.59
C PRO A 514 2.53 -20.78 0.34
N ALA A 515 3.31 -21.26 1.30
CA ALA A 515 4.75 -21.42 1.10
C ALA A 515 5.03 -22.28 -0.14
N GLY A 516 6.07 -21.94 -0.90
CA GLY A 516 6.35 -22.55 -2.20
C GLY A 516 5.63 -21.92 -3.40
N VAL A 517 4.74 -20.93 -3.16
CA VAL A 517 4.12 -20.10 -4.21
C VAL A 517 4.78 -18.72 -4.24
N SER A 518 5.15 -18.25 -5.44
CA SER A 518 5.80 -16.95 -5.58
C SER A 518 4.78 -15.79 -5.57
N GLY A 519 5.04 -14.77 -4.76
CA GLY A 519 4.16 -13.59 -4.66
C GLY A 519 2.83 -13.93 -3.99
N MET A 520 1.70 -13.50 -4.57
CA MET A 520 0.36 -13.82 -4.08
C MET A 520 -0.22 -15.13 -4.65
N GLY A 521 0.44 -15.72 -5.65
CA GLY A 521 -0.14 -16.82 -6.44
C GLY A 521 -1.37 -16.41 -7.25
N CYS A 522 -2.03 -17.41 -7.83
CA CYS A 522 -3.29 -17.30 -8.55
C CYS A 522 -4.34 -18.16 -7.83
N HIS A 523 -5.46 -17.57 -7.43
CA HIS A 523 -6.55 -18.34 -6.82
C HIS A 523 -7.35 -19.06 -7.91
N THR A 524 -7.61 -20.35 -7.70
CA THR A 524 -8.44 -21.14 -8.60
C THR A 524 -9.91 -20.76 -8.53
N THR A 525 -10.36 -20.22 -7.39
CA THR A 525 -11.66 -19.57 -7.24
C THR A 525 -11.46 -18.10 -6.91
N ALA A 526 -12.16 -17.21 -7.63
CA ALA A 526 -12.13 -15.77 -7.41
C ALA A 526 -12.29 -15.43 -5.92
N TRP A 527 -11.43 -14.55 -5.40
CA TRP A 527 -11.41 -14.21 -3.98
C TRP A 527 -12.75 -13.61 -3.52
N VAL A 528 -13.40 -12.83 -4.39
CA VAL A 528 -14.73 -12.28 -4.11
C VAL A 528 -15.78 -13.36 -3.84
N ILE A 529 -15.68 -14.52 -4.49
CA ILE A 529 -16.61 -15.64 -4.29
C ILE A 529 -16.34 -16.32 -2.95
N GLN A 530 -15.06 -16.56 -2.62
CA GLN A 530 -14.69 -17.15 -1.32
C GLN A 530 -15.14 -16.26 -0.15
N SER A 531 -14.76 -14.98 -0.19
CA SER A 531 -15.11 -14.00 0.84
C SER A 531 -16.63 -13.84 0.98
N THR A 532 -17.37 -13.76 -0.13
CA THR A 532 -18.84 -13.64 -0.08
C THR A 532 -19.50 -14.92 0.42
N ALA A 533 -18.99 -16.11 0.09
CA ALA A 533 -19.50 -17.35 0.64
C ALA A 533 -19.37 -17.41 2.17
N VAL A 534 -18.21 -17.01 2.72
CA VAL A 534 -18.00 -16.93 4.17
C VAL A 534 -18.86 -15.82 4.80
N GLN A 535 -19.00 -14.68 4.14
CA GLN A 535 -19.92 -13.63 4.58
C GLN A 535 -21.36 -14.16 4.69
N LYS A 536 -21.84 -14.91 3.69
CA LYS A 536 -23.19 -15.50 3.69
C LYS A 536 -23.36 -16.56 4.77
N LEU A 537 -22.30 -17.31 5.05
CA LEU A 537 -22.26 -18.28 6.14
C LEU A 537 -22.52 -17.60 7.49
N LEU A 538 -21.86 -16.47 7.76
CA LEU A 538 -21.95 -15.75 9.05
C LEU A 538 -23.05 -14.69 9.10
N LEU A 539 -23.64 -14.26 7.98
CA LEU A 539 -24.69 -13.22 7.99
C LEU A 539 -25.93 -13.60 8.82
N ARG A 540 -26.17 -14.91 8.98
CA ARG A 540 -27.34 -15.43 9.70
C ARG A 540 -27.12 -15.58 11.20
N THR A 541 -25.88 -15.54 11.66
CA THR A 541 -25.55 -15.68 13.08
C THR A 541 -25.90 -14.40 13.83
N ARG A 542 -26.41 -14.56 15.05
CA ARG A 542 -26.94 -13.49 15.90
C ARG A 542 -26.09 -13.25 17.13
N THR A 543 -25.16 -14.16 17.42
CA THR A 543 -24.21 -14.06 18.54
C THR A 543 -22.80 -14.41 18.06
N ASP A 544 -21.82 -14.18 18.92
CA ASP A 544 -20.44 -14.59 18.65
C ASP A 544 -20.31 -16.12 18.72
N ASP A 545 -20.89 -16.77 19.73
CA ASP A 545 -20.86 -18.24 19.89
C ASP A 545 -21.46 -18.97 18.68
N GLU A 546 -22.56 -18.46 18.11
CA GLU A 546 -23.15 -19.02 16.90
C GLU A 546 -22.19 -18.90 15.70
N ALA A 547 -21.45 -17.79 15.60
CA ALA A 547 -20.47 -17.59 14.54
C ALA A 547 -19.26 -18.51 14.69
N LEU A 548 -18.71 -18.64 15.91
CA LEU A 548 -17.63 -19.57 16.22
C LEU A 548 -18.03 -21.02 15.90
N LEU A 549 -19.20 -21.47 16.38
CA LEU A 549 -19.71 -22.80 16.08
C LEU A 549 -19.93 -23.02 14.57
N THR A 550 -20.41 -22.00 13.86
CA THR A 550 -20.61 -22.08 12.40
C THR A 550 -19.29 -22.24 11.65
N LEU A 551 -18.24 -21.55 12.09
CA LEU A 551 -16.89 -21.66 11.52
C LEU A 551 -16.25 -23.00 11.85
N ASP A 552 -16.37 -23.49 13.08
CA ASP A 552 -15.93 -24.82 13.50
C ASP A 552 -16.52 -25.92 12.60
N GLN A 553 -17.84 -25.92 12.46
CA GLN A 553 -18.52 -26.84 11.54
C GLN A 553 -18.07 -26.70 10.08
N ALA A 554 -17.65 -25.51 9.67
CA ALA A 554 -17.15 -25.27 8.31
C ALA A 554 -15.74 -25.84 8.13
N VAL A 555 -14.84 -25.68 9.12
CA VAL A 555 -13.52 -26.32 9.15
C VAL A 555 -13.65 -27.84 9.05
N GLY A 556 -14.48 -28.46 9.89
CA GLY A 556 -14.68 -29.91 9.87
C GLY A 556 -15.19 -30.42 8.52
N ARG A 557 -16.13 -29.70 7.88
CA ARG A 557 -16.61 -30.05 6.52
C ARG A 557 -15.51 -29.95 5.46
N ASP A 558 -14.68 -28.92 5.52
CA ASP A 558 -13.64 -28.67 4.52
C ASP A 558 -12.45 -29.62 4.70
N LEU A 559 -12.08 -29.98 5.93
CA LEU A 559 -11.09 -31.02 6.24
C LEU A 559 -11.54 -32.40 5.76
N ALA A 560 -12.84 -32.69 5.81
CA ALA A 560 -13.44 -33.92 5.28
C ALA A 560 -13.75 -33.86 3.76
N SER A 561 -13.45 -32.75 3.08
CA SER A 561 -13.85 -32.55 1.69
C SER A 561 -12.98 -33.32 0.68
N PRO A 562 -13.50 -33.59 -0.54
CA PRO A 562 -12.69 -34.16 -1.62
C PRO A 562 -11.44 -33.34 -1.99
N VAL A 563 -11.45 -32.02 -1.74
CA VAL A 563 -10.29 -31.15 -1.98
C VAL A 563 -9.14 -31.49 -1.03
N MET A 564 -9.43 -31.81 0.23
CA MET A 564 -8.39 -32.17 1.20
C MET A 564 -7.63 -33.44 0.76
N ALA A 565 -8.29 -34.35 0.05
CA ALA A 565 -7.66 -35.56 -0.50
C ALA A 565 -6.62 -35.29 -1.60
N LEU A 566 -6.54 -34.06 -2.12
CA LEU A 566 -5.51 -33.62 -3.07
C LEU A 566 -4.19 -33.22 -2.39
N ASP A 567 -4.10 -33.24 -1.05
CA ASP A 567 -2.88 -32.96 -0.29
C ASP A 567 -1.66 -33.76 -0.77
N ARG A 568 -1.84 -35.05 -1.04
CA ARG A 568 -0.83 -35.95 -1.62
C ARG A 568 -0.42 -35.59 -3.05
N LEU A 569 -1.18 -34.72 -3.69
CA LEU A 569 -0.93 -34.27 -5.06
C LEU A 569 -0.21 -32.93 -5.13
N LEU A 570 0.00 -32.24 -4.00
CA LEU A 570 0.65 -30.95 -3.95
C LEU A 570 2.02 -30.93 -4.66
N PRO A 571 2.39 -29.80 -5.30
CA PRO A 571 3.71 -29.62 -5.91
C PRO A 571 4.84 -29.73 -4.88
N LEU A 572 6.03 -30.15 -5.33
CA LEU A 572 7.20 -30.34 -4.44
C LEU A 572 7.54 -29.07 -3.67
N ALA A 573 7.52 -27.91 -4.32
CA ALA A 573 7.85 -26.63 -3.70
C ALA A 573 6.89 -26.28 -2.55
N GLN A 574 5.60 -26.61 -2.70
CA GLN A 574 4.58 -26.37 -1.68
C GLN A 574 4.68 -27.37 -0.51
N LEU A 575 4.97 -28.64 -0.81
CA LEU A 575 5.26 -29.65 0.21
C LEU A 575 6.51 -29.29 1.01
N ALA A 576 7.61 -28.95 0.33
CA ALA A 576 8.87 -28.54 0.96
C ALA A 576 8.75 -27.20 1.70
N GLY A 577 7.80 -26.34 1.29
CA GLY A 577 7.48 -25.10 1.99
C GLY A 577 6.67 -25.29 3.27
N GLY A 578 6.20 -26.50 3.59
CA GLY A 578 5.41 -26.76 4.80
C GLY A 578 3.94 -26.34 4.70
N GLN A 579 3.35 -26.31 3.48
CA GLN A 579 1.95 -25.90 3.30
C GLN A 579 0.96 -26.71 4.15
N LEU A 580 1.18 -28.01 4.36
CA LEU A 580 0.26 -28.85 5.13
C LEU A 580 0.27 -28.51 6.62
N HIS A 581 1.44 -28.29 7.24
CA HIS A 581 1.52 -27.78 8.61
C HIS A 581 0.81 -26.43 8.74
N ALA A 582 1.06 -25.50 7.81
CA ALA A 582 0.39 -24.19 7.82
C ALA A 582 -1.14 -24.31 7.67
N LEU A 583 -1.62 -25.26 6.85
CA LEU A 583 -3.04 -25.54 6.66
C LEU A 583 -3.67 -26.03 7.97
N PHE A 584 -3.07 -27.02 8.63
CA PHE A 584 -3.60 -27.56 9.88
C PHE A 584 -3.51 -26.56 11.04
N GLN A 585 -2.45 -25.75 11.08
CA GLN A 585 -2.36 -24.63 12.02
C GLN A 585 -3.48 -23.62 11.79
N ALA A 586 -3.72 -23.18 10.56
CA ALA A 586 -4.80 -22.23 10.27
C ALA A 586 -6.21 -22.81 10.57
N ALA A 587 -6.38 -24.13 10.43
CA ALA A 587 -7.59 -24.81 10.87
C ALA A 587 -7.72 -24.74 12.39
N TYR A 588 -6.67 -25.06 13.14
CA TYR A 588 -6.67 -24.98 14.60
C TYR A 588 -6.88 -23.55 15.11
N ASP A 589 -6.20 -22.57 14.52
CA ASP A 589 -6.39 -21.15 14.82
C ASP A 589 -7.84 -20.71 14.59
N THR A 590 -8.58 -21.37 13.70
CA THR A 590 -10.03 -21.09 13.54
C THR A 590 -10.84 -21.61 14.73
N LEU A 591 -10.43 -22.75 15.31
CA LEU A 591 -11.12 -23.45 16.39
C LEU A 591 -10.73 -22.92 17.79
N SER A 592 -9.51 -22.41 17.96
CA SER A 592 -8.93 -22.06 19.26
C SER A 592 -9.10 -20.59 19.65
N VAL A 593 -9.30 -19.69 18.69
CA VAL A 593 -9.42 -18.24 18.96
C VAL A 593 -10.76 -17.87 19.60
N GLU A 594 -10.73 -16.84 20.44
CA GLU A 594 -11.88 -16.44 21.26
C GLU A 594 -12.90 -15.57 20.51
N THR A 595 -12.52 -14.95 19.38
CA THR A 595 -13.39 -13.99 18.68
C THR A 595 -13.78 -14.45 17.28
N PRO A 596 -15.03 -14.22 16.83
CA PRO A 596 -15.43 -14.58 15.47
C PRO A 596 -14.65 -13.86 14.37
N SER A 597 -14.09 -12.68 14.64
CA SER A 597 -13.28 -11.93 13.68
C SER A 597 -11.94 -12.62 13.43
N GLU A 598 -11.29 -13.08 14.49
CA GLU A 598 -10.07 -13.90 14.41
C GLU A 598 -10.37 -15.25 13.76
N ALA A 599 -11.45 -15.93 14.20
CA ALA A 599 -11.83 -17.22 13.63
C ALA A 599 -12.14 -17.11 12.13
N ALA A 600 -12.86 -16.06 11.70
CA ALA A 600 -13.14 -15.85 10.28
C ALA A 600 -11.88 -15.51 9.47
N THR A 601 -10.92 -14.79 10.07
CA THR A 601 -9.61 -14.50 9.45
C THR A 601 -8.79 -15.79 9.28
N ALA A 602 -8.70 -16.61 10.34
CA ALA A 602 -8.05 -17.91 10.31
C ALA A 602 -8.74 -18.86 9.31
N TYR A 603 -10.07 -18.90 9.27
CA TYR A 603 -10.83 -19.75 8.36
C TYR A 603 -10.58 -19.41 6.89
N LEU A 604 -10.56 -18.12 6.56
CA LEU A 604 -10.24 -17.66 5.21
C LEU A 604 -8.77 -17.96 4.82
N THR A 605 -7.87 -17.95 5.79
CA THR A 605 -6.47 -18.37 5.60
C THR A 605 -6.37 -19.88 5.36
N PHE A 606 -7.03 -20.69 6.19
CA PHE A 606 -7.18 -22.14 6.02
C PHE A 606 -7.72 -22.49 4.62
N ARG A 607 -8.81 -21.84 4.20
CA ARG A 607 -9.40 -21.97 2.86
C ARG A 607 -8.41 -21.68 1.73
N ASN A 608 -7.54 -20.69 1.91
CA ASN A 608 -6.52 -20.33 0.93
C ASN A 608 -5.35 -21.33 0.89
N LEU A 609 -5.12 -22.04 1.99
CA LEU A 609 -4.10 -23.09 2.12
C LEU A 609 -4.60 -24.46 1.65
N LEU A 610 -5.91 -24.67 1.46
CA LEU A 610 -6.45 -25.92 0.91
C LEU A 610 -5.74 -26.32 -0.38
N PRO A 611 -5.52 -27.63 -0.63
CA PRO A 611 -4.81 -28.09 -1.81
C PRO A 611 -5.33 -27.47 -3.12
N PHE A 612 -4.42 -26.89 -3.89
CA PHE A 612 -4.70 -26.19 -5.15
C PHE A 612 -5.71 -25.03 -5.05
N ALA A 613 -6.00 -24.49 -3.86
CA ALA A 613 -6.78 -23.25 -3.76
C ALA A 613 -6.03 -22.07 -4.38
N THR A 614 -4.72 -22.02 -4.12
CA THR A 614 -3.79 -21.05 -4.70
C THR A 614 -2.63 -21.78 -5.37
N VAL A 615 -2.33 -21.40 -6.61
CA VAL A 615 -1.30 -22.01 -7.46
C VAL A 615 -0.28 -20.97 -7.93
N ASP A 616 0.93 -21.38 -8.29
CA ASP A 616 1.98 -20.45 -8.74
C ASP A 616 1.80 -19.87 -10.16
N PRO A 617 1.47 -20.66 -11.20
CA PRO A 617 1.28 -20.17 -12.55
C PRO A 617 -0.08 -19.48 -12.71
N GLY A 618 -0.17 -18.59 -13.70
CA GLY A 618 -1.40 -17.88 -14.07
C GLY A 618 -1.31 -16.36 -13.94
N ASP A 619 -2.46 -15.71 -14.08
CA ASP A 619 -2.60 -14.27 -13.91
C ASP A 619 -2.86 -13.90 -12.45
N ARG A 620 -1.87 -13.26 -11.83
CA ARG A 620 -1.93 -12.79 -10.43
C ARG A 620 -2.84 -11.57 -10.25
N GLY A 621 -3.38 -11.00 -11.33
CA GLY A 621 -4.31 -9.87 -11.32
C GLY A 621 -5.71 -10.19 -10.80
N GLY A 622 -6.02 -11.47 -10.60
CA GLY A 622 -7.34 -11.95 -10.18
C GLY A 622 -8.25 -12.26 -11.38
N HIS A 623 -8.81 -13.46 -11.40
CA HIS A 623 -9.73 -13.93 -12.43
C HIS A 623 -11.18 -13.80 -11.95
N GLY A 624 -12.05 -13.19 -12.76
CA GLY A 624 -13.48 -13.11 -12.46
C GLY A 624 -13.83 -12.45 -11.12
N GLU A 625 -13.07 -11.46 -10.65
CA GLU A 625 -13.25 -10.81 -9.33
C GLU A 625 -14.50 -9.89 -9.27
N SER A 626 -15.68 -10.41 -9.61
CA SER A 626 -16.98 -9.76 -9.48
C SER A 626 -18.07 -10.76 -9.10
N LEU A 627 -19.02 -10.35 -8.24
CA LEU A 627 -20.25 -11.10 -7.98
C LEU A 627 -21.22 -11.13 -9.17
N THR A 628 -20.94 -10.36 -10.23
CA THR A 628 -21.73 -10.41 -11.48
C THR A 628 -21.11 -11.33 -12.53
N ALA A 629 -19.91 -11.87 -12.26
CA ALA A 629 -19.25 -12.80 -13.17
C ALA A 629 -19.92 -14.18 -13.08
N THR A 630 -19.87 -14.94 -14.18
CA THR A 630 -20.49 -16.28 -14.20
C THR A 630 -19.69 -17.27 -13.36
N GLU A 631 -20.28 -18.44 -13.08
CA GLU A 631 -19.56 -19.54 -12.41
C GLU A 631 -18.30 -19.92 -13.20
N GLU A 632 -18.37 -19.99 -14.53
CA GLU A 632 -17.19 -20.27 -15.35
C GLU A 632 -16.13 -19.16 -15.30
N ASP A 633 -16.55 -17.89 -15.29
CA ASP A 633 -15.61 -16.75 -15.21
C ASP A 633 -14.90 -16.65 -13.86
N THR A 634 -15.51 -17.16 -12.79
CA THR A 634 -14.97 -17.08 -11.42
C THR A 634 -14.08 -18.28 -11.05
N PHE A 635 -13.97 -19.27 -11.95
CA PHE A 635 -13.09 -20.42 -11.83
C PHE A 635 -11.90 -20.30 -12.78
N ASP A 636 -10.70 -20.08 -12.26
CA ASP A 636 -9.48 -20.00 -13.08
C ASP A 636 -8.99 -21.38 -13.52
N ALA A 637 -9.77 -22.00 -14.42
CA ALA A 637 -9.46 -23.29 -15.01
C ALA A 637 -8.15 -23.24 -15.80
N LYS A 638 -7.69 -22.06 -16.25
CA LYS A 638 -6.45 -21.91 -17.01
C LYS A 638 -5.25 -22.04 -16.08
N ALA A 639 -5.19 -21.25 -15.01
CA ALA A 639 -4.11 -21.34 -14.01
C ALA A 639 -4.03 -22.75 -13.42
N LEU A 640 -5.19 -23.37 -13.12
CA LEU A 640 -5.22 -24.74 -12.61
C LEU A 640 -4.69 -25.75 -13.64
N LYS A 641 -5.05 -25.65 -14.92
CA LYS A 641 -4.50 -26.52 -15.99
C LYS A 641 -2.99 -26.36 -16.15
N GLU A 642 -2.48 -25.14 -16.07
CA GLU A 642 -1.04 -24.86 -16.11
C GLU A 642 -0.32 -25.52 -14.92
N GLN A 643 -0.86 -25.37 -13.71
CA GLN A 643 -0.33 -26.03 -12.51
C GLN A 643 -0.39 -27.56 -12.61
N ILE A 644 -1.49 -28.13 -13.13
CA ILE A 644 -1.62 -29.57 -13.39
C ILE A 644 -0.50 -30.02 -14.34
N GLY A 645 -0.26 -29.29 -15.43
CA GLY A 645 0.81 -29.60 -16.38
C GLY A 645 2.20 -29.62 -15.72
N LEU A 646 2.48 -28.64 -14.85
CA LEU A 646 3.72 -28.61 -14.06
C LEU A 646 3.82 -29.80 -13.10
N SER A 647 2.74 -30.13 -12.41
CA SER A 647 2.70 -31.23 -11.43
C SER A 647 2.89 -32.60 -12.11
N VAL A 648 2.30 -32.81 -13.29
CA VAL A 648 2.52 -34.02 -14.11
C VAL A 648 3.97 -34.08 -14.60
N ALA A 649 4.53 -32.95 -15.06
CA ALA A 649 5.93 -32.91 -15.50
C ALA A 649 6.91 -33.18 -14.34
N GLU A 650 6.63 -32.66 -13.15
CA GLU A 650 7.39 -32.89 -11.92
C GLU A 650 7.42 -34.38 -11.55
N ARG A 651 6.25 -35.04 -11.60
CA ARG A 651 6.11 -36.49 -11.42
C ARG A 651 6.84 -37.31 -12.47
N GLY A 652 7.10 -36.78 -13.67
CA GLY A 652 7.92 -37.45 -14.67
C GLY A 652 9.42 -37.26 -14.46
N ARG A 653 9.86 -36.05 -14.08
CA ARG A 653 11.27 -35.64 -14.10
C ARG A 653 12.00 -35.82 -12.77
N VAL A 654 11.31 -35.57 -11.66
CA VAL A 654 11.92 -35.54 -10.31
C VAL A 654 11.14 -36.38 -9.31
N TRP A 655 10.47 -37.45 -9.79
CA TRP A 655 9.63 -38.34 -8.98
C TRP A 655 10.33 -38.87 -7.72
N ALA A 656 11.64 -39.15 -7.80
CA ALA A 656 12.39 -39.63 -6.64
C ALA A 656 12.52 -38.57 -5.54
N ALA A 657 12.65 -37.28 -5.91
CA ALA A 657 12.63 -36.18 -4.95
C ALA A 657 11.24 -36.00 -4.35
N LEU A 658 10.20 -36.06 -5.18
CA LEU A 658 8.82 -36.00 -4.73
C LEU A 658 8.46 -37.14 -3.75
N CYS A 659 8.84 -38.38 -4.07
CA CYS A 659 8.67 -39.53 -3.16
C CYS A 659 9.33 -39.34 -1.80
N ARG A 660 10.55 -38.78 -1.77
CA ARG A 660 11.25 -38.47 -0.53
C ARG A 660 10.50 -37.39 0.24
N GLN A 661 10.10 -36.31 -0.41
CA GLN A 661 9.39 -35.22 0.24
C GLN A 661 8.04 -35.66 0.81
N LEU A 662 7.25 -36.45 0.06
CA LEU A 662 5.99 -37.00 0.55
C LEU A 662 6.19 -37.85 1.82
N THR A 663 7.27 -38.63 1.86
CA THR A 663 7.60 -39.45 3.05
C THR A 663 8.07 -38.56 4.20
N ALA A 664 8.91 -37.57 3.93
CA ALA A 664 9.43 -36.63 4.93
C ALA A 664 8.29 -35.84 5.59
N VAL A 665 7.41 -35.22 4.80
CA VAL A 665 6.26 -34.47 5.32
C VAL A 665 5.31 -35.37 6.13
N ALA A 666 5.08 -36.61 5.68
CA ALA A 666 4.28 -37.56 6.45
C ALA A 666 4.91 -37.92 7.81
N THR A 667 6.24 -38.00 7.88
CA THR A 667 6.98 -38.21 9.13
C THR A 667 6.92 -36.96 10.01
N GLU A 668 7.15 -35.77 9.46
CA GLU A 668 7.07 -34.50 10.21
C GLU A 668 5.68 -34.29 10.83
N LEU A 669 4.60 -34.58 10.09
CA LEU A 669 3.23 -34.52 10.63
C LEU A 669 2.98 -35.55 11.75
N GLU A 670 3.55 -36.75 11.64
CA GLU A 670 3.45 -37.79 12.67
C GLU A 670 4.25 -37.40 13.93
N GLU A 671 5.40 -36.76 13.76
CA GLU A 671 6.21 -36.22 14.86
C GLU A 671 5.45 -35.11 15.59
N THR A 672 4.86 -34.14 14.89
CA THR A 672 4.05 -33.08 15.51
C THR A 672 2.83 -33.65 16.26
N LEU A 673 2.21 -34.73 15.77
CA LEU A 673 1.11 -35.40 16.49
C LEU A 673 1.54 -36.00 17.84
N LEU A 674 2.83 -36.29 18.02
CA LEU A 674 3.39 -36.88 19.25
C LEU A 674 3.96 -35.82 20.20
N GLU A 675 4.11 -34.58 19.77
CA GLU A 675 4.58 -33.49 20.61
C GLU A 675 3.55 -33.15 21.69
N GLU A 676 3.99 -32.98 22.94
CA GLU A 676 3.14 -32.49 24.03
C GLU A 676 3.17 -30.96 24.00
N ASP A 677 2.37 -30.36 23.13
CA ASP A 677 2.18 -28.91 23.03
C ASP A 677 0.70 -28.57 23.13
N GLU A 678 0.28 -27.92 24.22
CA GLU A 678 -1.11 -27.58 24.49
C GLU A 678 -1.68 -26.57 23.47
N ASP A 679 -0.80 -25.79 22.82
CA ASP A 679 -1.16 -24.73 21.86
C ASP A 679 -1.00 -25.19 20.40
N SER A 680 -0.98 -26.50 20.16
CA SER A 680 -0.83 -27.12 18.84
C SER A 680 -2.10 -27.82 18.36
N TRP A 681 -2.22 -27.95 17.04
CA TRP A 681 -3.32 -28.63 16.35
C TRP A 681 -3.42 -30.13 16.66
N ASN A 682 -2.43 -30.70 17.35
CA ASN A 682 -2.43 -32.08 17.82
C ASN A 682 -3.35 -32.33 19.04
N THR A 683 -3.97 -31.29 19.59
CA THR A 683 -4.95 -31.38 20.68
C THR A 683 -6.39 -31.51 20.19
N ASP A 684 -6.69 -31.08 18.95
CA ASP A 684 -8.04 -31.12 18.38
C ASP A 684 -8.31 -32.45 17.64
N THR A 685 -9.30 -33.20 18.12
CA THR A 685 -9.61 -34.53 17.56
C THR A 685 -10.01 -34.52 16.08
N THR A 686 -10.65 -33.45 15.60
CA THR A 686 -11.09 -33.34 14.20
C THR A 686 -9.88 -33.09 13.29
N ILE A 687 -8.96 -32.24 13.74
CA ILE A 687 -7.71 -31.97 13.00
C ILE A 687 -6.79 -33.19 13.05
N MET A 688 -6.63 -33.84 14.20
CA MET A 688 -5.86 -35.08 14.33
C MET A 688 -6.34 -36.17 13.36
N GLU A 689 -7.66 -36.33 13.20
CA GLU A 689 -8.21 -37.29 12.24
C GLU A 689 -7.81 -36.91 10.80
N ALA A 690 -7.97 -35.64 10.43
CA ALA A 690 -7.60 -35.15 9.10
C ALA A 690 -6.09 -35.31 8.81
N VAL A 691 -5.23 -35.06 9.80
CA VAL A 691 -3.77 -35.23 9.71
C VAL A 691 -3.42 -36.71 9.52
N ASN A 692 -3.99 -37.62 10.31
CA ASN A 692 -3.77 -39.06 10.15
C ASN A 692 -4.18 -39.56 8.76
N GLN A 693 -5.30 -39.07 8.23
CA GLN A 693 -5.71 -39.38 6.87
C GLN A 693 -4.72 -38.81 5.83
N SER A 694 -4.18 -37.61 6.06
CA SER A 694 -3.16 -37.00 5.19
C SER A 694 -1.86 -37.81 5.19
N ILE A 695 -1.35 -38.20 6.36
CA ILE A 695 -0.18 -39.08 6.51
C ILE A 695 -0.35 -40.38 5.70
N ALA A 696 -1.51 -41.02 5.83
CA ALA A 696 -1.82 -42.25 5.09
C ALA A 696 -1.83 -42.02 3.57
N ARG A 697 -2.45 -40.92 3.11
CA ARG A 697 -2.50 -40.54 1.69
C ARG A 697 -1.13 -40.23 1.11
N LEU A 698 -0.30 -39.48 1.83
CA LEU A 698 1.08 -39.12 1.43
C LEU A 698 1.95 -40.38 1.27
N ARG A 699 1.93 -41.28 2.26
CA ARG A 699 2.66 -42.56 2.23
C ARG A 699 2.20 -43.44 1.06
N ASN A 700 0.90 -43.58 0.87
CA ASN A 700 0.34 -44.34 -0.25
C ASN A 700 0.74 -43.74 -1.61
N GLN A 701 0.72 -42.41 -1.74
CA GLN A 701 1.15 -41.76 -2.98
C GLN A 701 2.62 -42.00 -3.30
N ALA A 702 3.49 -41.96 -2.29
CA ALA A 702 4.91 -42.28 -2.47
C ALA A 702 5.12 -43.73 -2.94
N LEU A 703 4.29 -44.67 -2.48
CA LEU A 703 4.30 -46.06 -2.96
C LEU A 703 3.81 -46.17 -4.41
N LEU A 704 2.70 -45.51 -4.76
CA LEU A 704 2.17 -45.50 -6.12
C LEU A 704 3.14 -44.89 -7.14
N LEU A 705 3.81 -43.80 -6.77
CA LEU A 705 4.87 -43.18 -7.58
C LEU A 705 6.03 -44.15 -7.83
N ARG A 706 6.47 -44.89 -6.81
CA ARG A 706 7.52 -45.92 -6.95
C ARG A 706 7.08 -47.08 -7.84
N ALA A 707 5.80 -47.44 -7.79
CA ALA A 707 5.22 -48.49 -8.61
C ALA A 707 4.93 -48.06 -10.05
N GLY A 708 4.88 -46.75 -10.33
CA GLY A 708 4.51 -46.20 -11.64
C GLY A 708 3.03 -46.42 -11.99
N THR A 709 2.16 -46.58 -10.99
CA THR A 709 0.74 -46.92 -11.16
C THR A 709 -0.19 -45.75 -10.82
N GLU A 710 0.21 -44.52 -11.12
CA GLU A 710 -0.64 -43.35 -10.87
C GLU A 710 -1.84 -43.30 -11.82
N GLY A 711 -3.00 -42.93 -11.30
CA GLY A 711 -4.19 -42.62 -12.11
C GLY A 711 -4.07 -41.28 -12.83
N ASP A 712 -5.17 -40.82 -13.43
CA ASP A 712 -5.24 -39.50 -14.07
C ASP A 712 -5.33 -38.37 -13.01
N VAL A 713 -4.16 -38.00 -12.48
CA VAL A 713 -3.98 -36.95 -11.47
C VAL A 713 -4.57 -35.62 -11.93
N GLY A 714 -4.46 -35.29 -13.23
CA GLY A 714 -4.95 -34.02 -13.76
C GLY A 714 -6.47 -33.92 -13.73
N LYS A 715 -7.16 -35.00 -14.10
CA LYS A 715 -8.61 -35.09 -13.98
C LYS A 715 -9.07 -34.97 -12.53
N GLU A 716 -8.41 -35.68 -11.62
CA GLU A 716 -8.77 -35.68 -10.20
C GLU A 716 -8.68 -34.27 -9.59
N ILE A 717 -7.57 -33.55 -9.82
CA ILE A 717 -7.40 -32.17 -9.33
C ILE A 717 -8.48 -31.24 -9.91
N MET A 718 -8.73 -31.33 -11.21
CA MET A 718 -9.72 -30.47 -11.89
C MET A 718 -11.13 -30.71 -11.38
N ASP A 719 -11.55 -31.97 -11.25
CA ASP A 719 -12.91 -32.34 -10.84
C ASP A 719 -13.17 -31.91 -9.39
N ALA A 720 -12.23 -32.18 -8.46
CA ALA A 720 -12.37 -31.81 -7.06
C ALA A 720 -12.41 -30.28 -6.85
N ARG A 721 -11.49 -29.53 -7.48
CA ARG A 721 -11.50 -28.05 -7.40
C ARG A 721 -12.72 -27.43 -8.06
N ARG A 722 -13.18 -27.97 -9.19
CA ARG A 722 -14.39 -27.49 -9.86
C ARG A 722 -15.63 -27.74 -8.99
N GLN A 723 -15.75 -28.90 -8.37
CA GLN A 723 -16.86 -29.21 -7.48
C GLN A 723 -16.92 -28.26 -6.27
N GLU A 724 -15.78 -28.00 -5.64
CA GLU A 724 -15.68 -27.06 -4.51
C GLU A 724 -15.98 -25.62 -4.95
N HIS A 725 -15.41 -25.18 -6.08
CA HIS A 725 -15.74 -23.89 -6.68
C HIS A 725 -17.25 -23.71 -6.88
N SER A 726 -17.91 -24.69 -7.53
CA SER A 726 -19.36 -24.67 -7.76
C SER A 726 -20.17 -24.58 -6.47
N ALA A 727 -19.71 -25.23 -5.40
CA ALA A 727 -20.36 -25.15 -4.09
C ALA A 727 -20.26 -23.75 -3.49
N LEU A 728 -19.07 -23.14 -3.51
CA LEU A 728 -18.84 -21.77 -3.04
C LEU A 728 -19.61 -20.73 -3.86
N TYR A 729 -19.63 -20.88 -5.19
CA TYR A 729 -20.36 -19.99 -6.08
C TYR A 729 -21.85 -19.98 -5.74
N ARG A 730 -22.47 -21.16 -5.53
CA ARG A 730 -23.86 -21.25 -5.09
C ARG A 730 -24.10 -20.62 -3.71
N GLN A 731 -23.18 -20.82 -2.77
CA GLN A 731 -23.28 -20.22 -1.43
C GLN A 731 -23.20 -18.70 -1.48
N ALA A 732 -22.27 -18.13 -2.25
CA ALA A 732 -22.11 -16.69 -2.41
C ALA A 732 -23.36 -16.01 -3.02
N HIS A 733 -24.10 -16.73 -3.86
CA HIS A 733 -25.31 -16.24 -4.55
C HIS A 733 -26.64 -16.62 -3.86
N SER A 734 -26.59 -17.35 -2.74
CA SER A 734 -27.76 -17.62 -1.88
C SER A 734 -28.09 -16.44 -0.98
#